data_AF-A0A1W9I5M6-F1
#
_entry.id   AF-A0A1W9I5M6-F1
#
_cell.length_a   1.000
_cell.length_b   1.000
_cell.length_c   1.000
_cell.angle_alpha   90.00
_cell.angle_beta   90.00
_cell.angle_gamma   90.00
#
_symmetry.space_group_name_H-M   'P 1'
#
loop_
_entity.id
_entity.type
_entity.pdbx_description
1 polymer ?
#
loop_
_entity_poly.entity_id
_entity_poly.type
_entity_poly.pdbx_seq_one_letter_code
_entity_poly.pdbx_strand_id
1 'polypeptide(L)'
;MWLFSSLPLETLKNKYDFVPTPQWIEHVMKSSARFNSGGSGSFISSNGLVLTNHHVASDTIEKISTPQKDYLRDGFYAKTLAEEIPAHDLEINQLVSINDVTNRVKAVVKPEMSPAEALKAIQAEISTIEKEAQTQSGLKSEVVTLFKGGAYHLYSYKIYTDVRLVFAPEFSIAFFGGDPDNFQYPRYDLDMAIVRVYENNKPAKIEHFLTWSAEGAKENELVFVSGHPGSTERLNTVASLEFRRDYLLPFRLELLQRSEAALLEYVKRSKEEARQAQGELFGVQNSRKVYVGRLEGLRYGKIIADKKSFESKLRDQVEKSDRLKGYAKAWPQIAQAQNKFRRILVDYYMIERANGFKSKLFDISKTLVRLAYENQKPNGERLPDYRESNRKALELELYSTAPIYPAFEEYYLAHSLETLVDKLGADHPVVKKVLQNTTPSQLAKVLVQGTSVKDPEVRRKIAAGGVAAIKSSVDPMILLAVLIDDDARAVLKSYNDEVVGPEQEAYPQIAQAIYAINGSSVYPDATFTLRLAFGEVKGYQQDGEQIPSMTTMAGAFEHETKHKSEEPYRLPESWKNSRDKLALSTPFNFVSTADIVGGNSGSPVVNRAGELVGLIFDGNIQSLVFSYGYEDVQARSISVHSSGMLEALKKIYQTDGLVEQIGK
;
A
#
# COMPACT_ATOMS: atom_id res chain seq x y z
N MET A 1 -6.28 -10.11 10.52
CA MET A 1 -4.86 -9.73 10.22
C MET A 1 -4.03 -9.66 11.50
N TRP A 2 -3.56 -10.80 11.99
CA TRP A 2 -2.90 -10.93 13.30
C TRP A 2 -1.43 -10.50 13.27
N LEU A 3 -0.93 -10.04 14.42
CA LEU A 3 0.51 -9.77 14.59
C LEU A 3 1.25 -11.10 14.71
N PHE A 4 2.44 -11.22 14.11
CA PHE A 4 3.30 -12.38 14.32
C PHE A 4 3.70 -12.57 15.79
N SER A 5 3.79 -11.47 16.55
CA SER A 5 4.07 -11.50 17.99
C SER A 5 2.86 -11.87 18.87
N SER A 6 1.66 -12.03 18.29
CA SER A 6 0.43 -12.29 19.02
C SER A 6 -0.59 -13.02 18.14
N LEU A 7 -0.24 -14.25 17.75
CA LEU A 7 -1.12 -15.11 16.97
C LEU A 7 -2.23 -15.73 17.84
N PRO A 8 -3.43 -15.96 17.29
CA PRO A 8 -4.56 -16.51 18.04
C PRO A 8 -4.46 -18.04 18.12
N LEU A 9 -3.45 -18.55 18.84
CA LEU A 9 -3.09 -19.97 18.87
C LEU A 9 -4.25 -20.88 19.32
N GLU A 10 -5.07 -20.44 20.29
CA GLU A 10 -6.24 -21.17 20.75
C GLU A 10 -7.30 -21.30 19.64
N THR A 11 -7.56 -20.22 18.89
CA THR A 11 -8.50 -20.25 17.76
C THR A 11 -8.00 -21.18 16.67
N LEU A 12 -6.70 -21.12 16.34
CA LEU A 12 -6.11 -22.00 15.32
C LEU A 12 -6.20 -23.48 15.73
N LYS A 13 -5.93 -23.78 17.00
CA LYS A 13 -6.08 -25.13 17.56
C LYS A 13 -7.53 -25.60 17.52
N ASN A 14 -8.44 -24.81 18.07
CA ASN A 14 -9.82 -25.25 18.27
C ASN A 14 -10.61 -25.34 16.95
N LYS A 15 -10.35 -24.43 16.00
CA LYS A 15 -11.09 -24.40 14.72
C LYS A 15 -10.46 -25.29 13.66
N TYR A 16 -9.13 -25.40 13.63
CA TYR A 16 -8.43 -26.06 12.53
C TYR A 16 -7.46 -27.16 12.96
N ASP A 17 -7.35 -27.47 14.25
CA ASP A 17 -6.38 -28.44 14.77
C ASP A 17 -4.95 -28.14 14.29
N PHE A 18 -4.55 -26.88 14.38
CA PHE A 18 -3.21 -26.43 14.02
C PHE A 18 -2.66 -25.44 15.04
N VAL A 19 -1.43 -25.66 15.47
CA VAL A 19 -0.67 -24.71 16.28
C VAL A 19 0.68 -24.50 15.61
N PRO A 20 0.95 -23.31 15.02
CA PRO A 20 2.24 -23.06 14.40
C PRO A 20 3.35 -23.09 15.45
N THR A 21 4.45 -23.77 15.14
CA THR A 21 5.63 -23.80 16.01
C THR A 21 6.37 -22.46 15.93
N PRO A 22 7.21 -22.10 16.93
CA PRO A 22 8.06 -20.92 16.84
C PRO A 22 8.91 -20.87 15.56
N GLN A 23 9.44 -22.02 15.13
CA GLN A 23 10.23 -22.15 13.89
C GLN A 23 9.40 -21.87 12.65
N TRP A 24 8.15 -22.34 12.60
CA TRP A 24 7.23 -22.04 11.49
C TRP A 24 6.93 -20.54 11.43
N ILE A 25 6.64 -19.92 12.60
CA ILE A 25 6.35 -18.49 12.70
C ILE A 25 7.54 -17.67 12.21
N GLU A 26 8.74 -17.99 12.68
CA GLU A 26 9.99 -17.34 12.25
C GLU A 26 10.25 -17.51 10.75
N HIS A 27 10.11 -18.75 10.24
CA HIS A 27 10.32 -19.05 8.84
C HIS A 27 9.38 -18.28 7.91
N VAL A 28 8.06 -18.30 8.19
CA VAL A 28 7.09 -17.57 7.38
C VAL A 28 7.30 -16.05 7.51
N MET A 29 7.58 -15.55 8.72
CA MET A 29 7.85 -14.12 8.94
C MET A 29 9.04 -13.64 8.10
N LYS A 30 10.17 -14.36 8.17
CA LYS A 30 11.41 -13.97 7.50
C LYS A 30 11.41 -14.29 6.01
N SER A 31 10.55 -15.18 5.53
CA SER A 31 10.38 -15.44 4.10
C SER A 31 9.48 -14.40 3.42
N SER A 32 8.71 -13.62 4.17
CA SER A 32 7.86 -12.55 3.63
C SER A 32 8.63 -11.25 3.42
N ALA A 33 8.19 -10.47 2.43
CA ALA A 33 8.83 -9.24 2.01
C ALA A 33 7.80 -8.10 1.85
N ARG A 34 8.17 -6.89 2.26
CA ARG A 34 7.41 -5.66 1.95
C ARG A 34 7.98 -5.02 0.70
N PHE A 35 7.13 -4.73 -0.27
CA PHE A 35 7.47 -3.89 -1.41
C PHE A 35 7.03 -2.48 -1.10
N ASN A 36 7.98 -1.56 -0.92
CA ASN A 36 7.64 -0.17 -0.57
C ASN A 36 6.90 0.58 -1.69
N SER A 37 6.79 -0.01 -2.88
CA SER A 37 5.89 0.46 -3.96
C SER A 37 4.39 0.27 -3.63
N GLY A 38 4.03 -0.38 -2.51
CA GLY A 38 2.65 -0.48 -2.03
C GLY A 38 2.08 -1.89 -1.95
N GLY A 39 2.95 -2.91 -1.82
CA GLY A 39 2.54 -4.32 -1.79
C GLY A 39 3.42 -5.21 -0.92
N SER A 40 3.26 -6.51 -1.14
CA SER A 40 3.92 -7.60 -0.43
C SER A 40 4.65 -8.52 -1.42
N GLY A 41 5.44 -9.44 -0.89
CA GLY A 41 6.13 -10.48 -1.65
C GLY A 41 6.67 -11.56 -0.74
N SER A 42 7.41 -12.51 -1.32
CA SER A 42 8.13 -13.54 -0.57
C SER A 42 9.42 -13.96 -1.24
N PHE A 43 10.45 -14.25 -0.44
CA PHE A 43 11.64 -14.92 -0.91
C PHE A 43 11.29 -16.37 -1.28
N ILE A 44 11.67 -16.78 -2.48
CA ILE A 44 11.36 -18.10 -3.04
C ILE A 44 12.61 -18.88 -3.48
N SER A 45 13.80 -18.44 -3.06
CA SER A 45 15.06 -19.17 -3.29
C SER A 45 16.16 -18.68 -2.34
N SER A 46 17.16 -19.52 -2.13
CA SER A 46 18.37 -19.22 -1.37
C SER A 46 19.26 -18.16 -2.03
N ASN A 47 19.06 -17.89 -3.33
CA ASN A 47 19.82 -16.92 -4.11
C ASN A 47 19.05 -15.63 -4.43
N GLY A 48 18.05 -15.28 -3.60
CA GLY A 48 17.49 -13.94 -3.57
C GLY A 48 16.32 -13.68 -4.52
N LEU A 49 15.75 -14.69 -5.18
CA LEU A 49 14.47 -14.51 -5.90
C LEU A 49 13.37 -14.12 -4.93
N VAL A 50 12.58 -13.12 -5.32
CA VAL A 50 11.41 -12.62 -4.61
C VAL A 50 10.21 -12.62 -5.55
N LEU A 51 9.15 -13.32 -5.15
CA LEU A 51 7.86 -13.34 -5.84
C LEU A 51 6.98 -12.19 -5.34
N THR A 52 6.30 -11.51 -6.27
CA THR A 52 5.24 -10.55 -5.97
C THR A 52 4.21 -10.56 -7.11
N ASN A 53 3.19 -9.71 -7.04
CA ASN A 53 2.26 -9.49 -8.16
C ASN A 53 2.91 -8.66 -9.27
N HIS A 54 2.43 -8.85 -10.49
CA HIS A 54 2.77 -7.99 -11.61
C HIS A 54 2.36 -6.54 -11.32
N HIS A 55 1.17 -6.29 -10.79
CA HIS A 55 0.74 -4.91 -10.50
C HIS A 55 1.47 -4.23 -9.33
N VAL A 56 2.20 -5.01 -8.49
CA VAL A 56 3.09 -4.45 -7.46
C VAL A 56 4.44 -4.08 -8.08
N ALA A 57 4.90 -4.86 -9.06
CA ALA A 57 6.11 -4.60 -9.83
C ALA A 57 5.90 -3.63 -11.01
N SER A 58 4.66 -3.31 -11.39
CA SER A 58 4.34 -2.55 -12.60
C SER A 58 4.99 -1.17 -12.63
N ASP A 59 5.05 -0.47 -11.49
CA ASP A 59 5.80 0.78 -11.35
C ASP A 59 7.27 0.62 -11.76
N THR A 60 7.92 -0.46 -11.29
CA THR A 60 9.30 -0.77 -11.68
C THR A 60 9.39 -1.12 -13.17
N ILE A 61 8.50 -1.98 -13.67
CA ILE A 61 8.48 -2.43 -15.08
C ILE A 61 8.27 -1.24 -16.02
N GLU A 62 7.39 -0.29 -15.67
CA GLU A 62 7.13 0.93 -16.42
C GLU A 62 8.37 1.83 -16.48
N LYS A 63 9.00 2.07 -15.32
CA LYS A 63 10.17 2.95 -15.22
C LYS A 63 11.39 2.45 -16.00
N ILE A 64 11.58 1.13 -16.10
CA ILE A 64 12.68 0.53 -16.88
C ILE A 64 12.34 0.33 -18.36
N SER A 65 11.06 0.47 -18.74
CA SER A 65 10.62 0.35 -20.13
C SER A 65 11.01 1.57 -20.97
N THR A 66 11.16 1.36 -22.26
CA THR A 66 11.45 2.41 -23.24
C THR A 66 10.47 2.32 -24.41
N PRO A 67 10.38 3.34 -25.29
CA PRO A 67 9.56 3.25 -26.49
C PRO A 67 9.91 2.05 -27.40
N GLN A 68 11.14 1.54 -27.32
CA GLN A 68 11.60 0.38 -28.08
C GLN A 68 11.42 -0.96 -27.34
N LYS A 69 11.38 -0.94 -26.01
CA LYS A 69 11.25 -2.12 -25.15
C LYS A 69 10.19 -1.86 -24.09
N ASP A 70 8.96 -2.21 -24.41
CA ASP A 70 7.81 -2.05 -23.53
C ASP A 70 7.59 -3.36 -22.77
N TYR A 71 8.21 -3.48 -21.60
CA TYR A 71 8.17 -4.71 -20.81
C TYR A 71 6.82 -4.93 -20.13
N LEU A 72 5.98 -3.89 -19.98
CA LEU A 72 4.59 -4.07 -19.58
C LEU A 72 3.82 -4.79 -20.68
N ARG A 73 3.93 -4.34 -21.93
CA ARG A 73 3.22 -4.96 -23.05
C ARG A 73 3.75 -6.35 -23.39
N ASP A 74 5.07 -6.49 -23.51
CA ASP A 74 5.72 -7.67 -24.08
C ASP A 74 6.11 -8.73 -23.04
N GLY A 75 6.02 -8.41 -21.76
CA GLY A 75 6.62 -9.21 -20.69
C GLY A 75 8.15 -9.17 -20.71
N PHE A 76 8.77 -9.90 -19.81
CA PHE A 76 10.22 -9.96 -19.64
C PHE A 76 10.67 -11.27 -19.00
N TYR A 77 11.83 -11.79 -19.45
CA TYR A 77 12.55 -12.88 -18.78
C TYR A 77 14.06 -12.73 -18.96
N ALA A 78 14.80 -12.65 -17.86
CA ALA A 78 16.26 -12.70 -17.85
C ALA A 78 16.75 -14.16 -17.77
N LYS A 79 17.43 -14.64 -18.83
CA LYS A 79 17.98 -16.01 -18.87
C LYS A 79 19.24 -16.16 -18.02
N THR A 80 19.93 -15.05 -17.78
CA THR A 80 21.17 -14.99 -17.00
C THR A 80 21.16 -13.83 -16.01
N LEU A 81 21.97 -13.91 -14.95
CA LEU A 81 22.11 -12.84 -13.96
C LEU A 81 22.53 -11.48 -14.56
N ALA A 82 23.19 -11.50 -15.73
CA ALA A 82 23.65 -10.30 -16.42
C ALA A 82 22.53 -9.62 -17.23
N GLU A 83 21.45 -10.35 -17.54
CA GLU A 83 20.27 -9.83 -18.23
C GLU A 83 19.24 -9.20 -17.27
N GLU A 84 19.34 -9.47 -15.96
CA GLU A 84 18.45 -8.89 -14.96
C GLU A 84 18.57 -7.37 -14.91
N ILE A 85 17.43 -6.66 -14.99
CA ILE A 85 17.40 -5.20 -15.15
C ILE A 85 17.25 -4.54 -13.78
N PRO A 86 18.18 -3.66 -13.33
CA PRO A 86 18.08 -3.00 -12.05
C PRO A 86 16.90 -2.01 -12.00
N ALA A 87 16.15 -2.04 -10.91
CA ALA A 87 15.14 -1.06 -10.58
C ALA A 87 15.79 0.29 -10.24
N HIS A 88 15.08 1.38 -10.52
CA HIS A 88 15.58 2.73 -10.25
C HIS A 88 15.51 3.12 -8.78
N ASP A 89 14.44 2.71 -8.09
CA ASP A 89 14.08 3.22 -6.76
C ASP A 89 13.27 2.23 -5.91
N LEU A 90 13.35 0.92 -6.21
CA LEU A 90 12.64 -0.11 -5.45
C LEU A 90 13.40 -0.50 -4.18
N GLU A 91 12.71 -0.40 -3.04
CA GLU A 91 13.15 -0.91 -1.75
C GLU A 91 12.31 -2.14 -1.35
N ILE A 92 12.98 -3.26 -1.02
CA ILE A 92 12.36 -4.47 -0.47
C ILE A 92 12.82 -4.68 0.98
N ASN A 93 11.86 -4.88 1.88
CA ASN A 93 12.11 -4.99 3.32
C ASN A 93 11.77 -6.39 3.84
N GLN A 94 12.73 -7.04 4.48
CA GLN A 94 12.58 -8.32 5.17
C GLN A 94 12.49 -8.05 6.68
N LEU A 95 11.38 -8.44 7.30
CA LEU A 95 11.21 -8.29 8.75
C LEU A 95 12.10 -9.28 9.50
N VAL A 96 12.93 -8.75 10.41
CA VAL A 96 13.87 -9.55 11.20
C VAL A 96 13.37 -9.76 12.63
N SER A 97 12.81 -8.72 13.26
CA SER A 97 12.34 -8.79 14.65
C SER A 97 11.23 -7.78 14.95
N ILE A 98 10.40 -8.11 15.94
CA ILE A 98 9.37 -7.24 16.52
C ILE A 98 9.62 -7.18 18.04
N ASN A 99 9.72 -5.98 18.61
CA ASN A 99 9.86 -5.77 20.06
C ASN A 99 8.77 -4.83 20.58
N ASP A 100 8.12 -5.17 21.69
CA ASP A 100 7.16 -4.28 22.34
C ASP A 100 7.89 -3.16 23.10
N VAL A 101 7.66 -1.91 22.69
CA VAL A 101 8.24 -0.70 23.30
C VAL A 101 7.17 0.19 23.92
N THR A 102 5.96 -0.34 24.13
CA THR A 102 4.78 0.40 24.59
C THR A 102 5.03 1.15 25.89
N ASN A 103 5.65 0.48 26.87
CA ASN A 103 5.91 1.09 28.18
C ASN A 103 6.87 2.27 28.07
N ARG A 104 7.90 2.16 27.22
CA ARG A 104 8.89 3.23 26.99
C ARG A 104 8.24 4.44 26.34
N VAL A 105 7.45 4.23 25.30
CA VAL A 105 6.73 5.32 24.61
C VAL A 105 5.67 5.97 25.50
N LYS A 106 4.94 5.20 26.31
CA LYS A 106 3.93 5.78 27.21
C LYS A 106 4.53 6.55 28.38
N ALA A 107 5.75 6.21 28.83
CA ALA A 107 6.39 6.85 29.97
C ALA A 107 6.75 8.33 29.76
N VAL A 108 6.85 8.79 28.50
CA VAL A 108 7.16 10.20 28.21
C VAL A 108 5.93 11.13 28.28
N VAL A 109 4.73 10.57 28.29
CA VAL A 109 3.47 11.34 28.36
C VAL A 109 3.15 11.64 29.82
N LYS A 110 3.07 12.93 30.15
CA LYS A 110 2.77 13.40 31.52
C LYS A 110 1.35 13.93 31.63
N PRO A 111 0.66 13.81 32.78
CA PRO A 111 -0.74 14.22 32.94
C PRO A 111 -1.03 15.69 32.61
N GLU A 112 -0.05 16.58 32.77
CA GLU A 112 -0.15 18.02 32.53
C GLU A 112 0.00 18.43 31.07
N MET A 113 0.46 17.53 30.19
CA MET A 113 0.66 17.83 28.78
C MET A 113 -0.69 17.99 28.06
N SER A 114 -0.78 19.01 27.20
CA SER A 114 -1.83 19.07 26.20
C SER A 114 -1.71 17.91 25.19
N PRO A 115 -2.78 17.56 24.45
CA PRO A 115 -2.71 16.50 23.45
C PRO A 115 -1.63 16.73 22.38
N ALA A 116 -1.40 17.98 21.99
CA ALA A 116 -0.35 18.35 21.04
C ALA A 116 1.06 18.17 21.62
N GLU A 117 1.28 18.54 22.88
CA GLU A 117 2.56 18.33 23.57
C GLU A 117 2.84 16.84 23.79
N ALA A 118 1.82 16.06 24.18
CA ALA A 118 1.92 14.61 24.31
C ALA A 118 2.28 13.95 22.98
N LEU A 119 1.64 14.36 21.87
CA LEU A 119 1.97 13.88 20.53
C LEU A 119 3.42 14.19 20.16
N LYS A 120 3.90 15.41 20.43
CA LYS A 120 5.30 15.80 20.18
C LYS A 120 6.27 14.96 21.00
N ALA A 121 5.97 14.72 22.29
CA ALA A 121 6.79 13.90 23.17
C ALA A 121 6.88 12.44 22.69
N ILE A 122 5.74 11.85 22.32
CA ILE A 122 5.68 10.49 21.73
C ILE A 122 6.51 10.42 20.45
N GLN A 123 6.36 11.39 19.55
CA GLN A 123 7.09 11.44 18.28
C GLN A 123 8.61 11.57 18.49
N ALA A 124 9.04 12.35 19.47
CA ALA A 124 10.44 12.48 19.84
C ALA A 124 10.99 11.16 20.42
N GLU A 125 10.26 10.49 21.30
CA GLU A 125 10.68 9.22 21.88
C GLU A 125 10.75 8.10 20.84
N ILE A 126 9.78 8.03 19.92
CA ILE A 126 9.84 7.12 18.77
C ILE A 126 11.13 7.34 17.98
N SER A 127 11.44 8.59 17.64
CA SER A 127 12.66 8.94 16.90
C SER A 127 13.94 8.50 17.62
N THR A 128 13.96 8.61 18.96
CA THR A 128 15.05 8.12 19.81
C THR A 128 15.18 6.60 19.75
N ILE A 129 14.08 5.86 19.95
CA ILE A 129 14.07 4.39 19.90
C ILE A 129 14.57 3.87 18.54
N GLU A 130 14.06 4.43 17.45
CA GLU A 130 14.45 4.02 16.09
C GLU A 130 15.94 4.23 15.85
N LYS A 131 16.47 5.39 16.26
CA LYS A 131 17.89 5.72 16.13
C LYS A 131 18.79 4.79 16.94
N GLU A 132 18.42 4.51 18.19
CA GLU A 132 19.16 3.58 19.05
C GLU A 132 19.19 2.17 18.44
N ALA A 133 18.03 1.66 18.03
CA ALA A 133 17.91 0.33 17.43
C ALA A 133 18.71 0.21 16.12
N GLN A 134 18.67 1.23 15.27
CA GLN A 134 19.45 1.27 14.04
C GLN A 134 20.95 1.34 14.31
N THR A 135 21.38 2.11 15.32
CA THR A 135 22.80 2.21 15.71
C THR A 135 23.32 0.86 16.24
N GLN A 136 22.49 0.15 17.02
CA GLN A 136 22.87 -1.13 17.62
C GLN A 136 22.92 -2.28 16.62
N SER A 137 21.95 -2.35 15.71
CA SER A 137 21.76 -3.52 14.82
C SER A 137 22.21 -3.29 13.38
N GLY A 138 22.33 -2.04 12.93
CA GLY A 138 22.48 -1.68 11.52
C GLY A 138 21.20 -1.86 10.68
N LEU A 139 20.12 -2.40 11.25
CA LEU A 139 18.84 -2.61 10.58
C LEU A 139 18.00 -1.32 10.56
N LYS A 140 17.23 -1.13 9.48
CA LYS A 140 16.21 -0.07 9.47
C LYS A 140 15.16 -0.42 10.52
N SER A 141 14.88 0.48 11.44
CA SER A 141 13.94 0.23 12.53
C SER A 141 12.86 1.31 12.55
N GLU A 142 11.60 0.89 12.68
CA GLU A 142 10.43 1.78 12.73
C GLU A 142 9.56 1.40 13.94
N VAL A 143 9.15 2.39 14.74
CA VAL A 143 8.16 2.16 15.80
C VAL A 143 6.76 2.33 15.21
N VAL A 144 5.96 1.27 15.33
CA VAL A 144 4.63 1.16 14.77
C VAL A 144 3.60 1.38 15.87
N THR A 145 2.75 2.38 15.67
CA THR A 145 1.58 2.64 16.51
C THR A 145 0.49 1.61 16.20
N LEU A 146 0.17 0.76 17.17
CA LEU A 146 -0.86 -0.28 17.08
C LEU A 146 -2.06 0.08 17.97
N PHE A 147 -3.22 -0.48 17.64
CA PHE A 147 -4.48 -0.22 18.36
C PHE A 147 -4.75 1.29 18.56
N LYS A 148 -4.47 2.10 17.53
CA LYS A 148 -4.65 3.56 17.56
C LYS A 148 -3.94 4.24 18.75
N GLY A 149 -2.74 3.77 19.11
CA GLY A 149 -1.96 4.26 20.26
C GLY A 149 -2.10 3.42 21.53
N GLY A 150 -2.88 2.33 21.49
CA GLY A 150 -2.97 1.36 22.56
C GLY A 150 -1.64 0.62 22.81
N ALA A 151 -0.85 0.39 21.77
CA ALA A 151 0.48 -0.24 21.84
C ALA A 151 1.46 0.36 20.82
N TYR A 152 2.76 0.19 21.07
CA TYR A 152 3.85 0.61 20.20
C TYR A 152 4.89 -0.51 20.09
N HIS A 153 5.11 -1.02 18.89
CA HIS A 153 6.08 -2.10 18.65
C HIS A 153 7.16 -1.60 17.70
N LEU A 154 8.42 -1.89 18.00
CA LEU A 154 9.59 -1.64 17.16
C LEU A 154 9.77 -2.81 16.17
N TYR A 155 9.69 -2.51 14.88
CA TYR A 155 9.95 -3.45 13.79
C TYR A 155 11.32 -3.15 13.21
N SER A 156 12.17 -4.18 13.07
CA SER A 156 13.52 -4.04 12.49
C SER A 156 13.63 -4.88 11.22
N TYR A 157 14.15 -4.25 10.16
CA TYR A 157 14.17 -4.80 8.82
C TYR A 157 15.57 -4.85 8.23
N LYS A 158 15.85 -5.94 7.52
CA LYS A 158 16.92 -5.96 6.51
C LYS A 158 16.36 -5.36 5.22
N ILE A 159 17.13 -4.45 4.62
CA ILE A 159 16.72 -3.63 3.47
C ILE A 159 17.55 -4.01 2.25
N TYR A 160 16.87 -4.21 1.12
CA TYR A 160 17.50 -4.44 -0.18
C TYR A 160 17.10 -3.31 -1.13
N THR A 161 18.10 -2.64 -1.72
CA THR A 161 17.92 -1.54 -2.68
C THR A 161 18.56 -1.80 -4.05
N ASP A 162 19.42 -2.83 -4.17
CA ASP A 162 19.79 -3.39 -5.48
C ASP A 162 18.80 -4.52 -5.76
N VAL A 163 17.72 -4.18 -6.45
CA VAL A 163 16.64 -5.08 -6.83
C VAL A 163 16.55 -5.09 -8.34
N ARG A 164 16.47 -6.29 -8.94
CA ARG A 164 16.48 -6.45 -10.40
C ARG A 164 15.29 -7.26 -10.88
N LEU A 165 14.67 -6.84 -11.98
CA LEU A 165 13.61 -7.60 -12.62
C LEU A 165 14.18 -8.89 -13.23
N VAL A 166 13.53 -10.02 -12.95
CA VAL A 166 13.90 -11.34 -13.48
C VAL A 166 12.83 -11.84 -14.44
N PHE A 167 11.56 -11.73 -14.06
CA PHE A 167 10.43 -12.19 -14.86
C PHE A 167 9.19 -11.34 -14.65
N ALA A 168 8.47 -11.07 -15.73
CA ALA A 168 7.11 -10.55 -15.73
C ALA A 168 6.38 -11.10 -16.98
N PRO A 169 5.14 -11.59 -16.86
CA PRO A 169 4.30 -11.90 -18.02
C PRO A 169 3.81 -10.61 -18.70
N GLU A 170 3.15 -10.74 -19.84
CA GLU A 170 2.49 -9.61 -20.50
C GLU A 170 1.37 -9.01 -19.61
N PHE A 171 1.22 -7.68 -19.65
CA PHE A 171 0.19 -6.99 -18.87
C PHE A 171 -1.23 -7.52 -19.16
N SER A 172 -1.50 -7.95 -20.40
CA SER A 172 -2.83 -8.44 -20.79
C SER A 172 -3.24 -9.75 -20.11
N ILE A 173 -2.29 -10.58 -19.66
CA ILE A 173 -2.61 -11.74 -18.82
C ILE A 173 -2.48 -11.43 -17.33
N ALA A 174 -1.57 -10.53 -16.96
CA ALA A 174 -1.42 -10.09 -15.58
C ALA A 174 -2.64 -9.32 -15.04
N PHE A 175 -3.38 -8.65 -15.93
CA PHE A 175 -4.60 -7.90 -15.63
C PHE A 175 -5.71 -8.24 -16.63
N PHE A 176 -5.88 -9.55 -16.88
CA PHE A 176 -6.84 -10.07 -17.85
C PHE A 176 -8.28 -9.76 -17.41
N GLY A 177 -9.10 -9.25 -18.34
CA GLY A 177 -10.43 -8.71 -18.02
C GLY A 177 -10.42 -7.27 -17.48
N GLY A 178 -9.23 -6.70 -17.27
CA GLY A 178 -9.00 -5.29 -17.01
C GLY A 178 -9.76 -4.74 -15.81
N ASP A 179 -10.08 -3.44 -15.85
CA ASP A 179 -10.90 -2.83 -14.81
C ASP A 179 -12.23 -3.60 -14.62
N PRO A 180 -13.03 -3.97 -15.64
CA PRO A 180 -14.30 -4.69 -15.44
C PRO A 180 -14.24 -5.90 -14.50
N ASP A 181 -13.23 -6.75 -14.64
CA ASP A 181 -13.05 -7.93 -13.78
C ASP A 181 -12.32 -7.61 -12.46
N ASN A 182 -11.70 -6.43 -12.33
CA ASN A 182 -11.08 -5.97 -11.09
C ASN A 182 -12.11 -5.96 -9.93
N PHE A 183 -11.74 -6.60 -8.81
CA PHE A 183 -12.60 -6.92 -7.67
C PHE A 183 -13.78 -7.87 -7.99
N GLN A 184 -13.74 -8.67 -9.05
CA GLN A 184 -14.75 -9.69 -9.35
C GLN A 184 -14.18 -11.09 -9.18
N TYR A 185 -15.05 -12.10 -9.11
CA TYR A 185 -14.68 -13.51 -9.22
C TYR A 185 -15.84 -14.28 -9.88
N PRO A 186 -15.62 -15.25 -10.79
CA PRO A 186 -14.34 -15.87 -11.22
C PRO A 186 -13.27 -14.95 -11.82
N ARG A 187 -11.98 -15.28 -11.64
CA ARG A 187 -10.82 -14.57 -12.21
C ARG A 187 -9.87 -15.51 -12.94
N TYR A 188 -9.11 -14.96 -13.89
CA TYR A 188 -8.22 -15.69 -14.78
C TYR A 188 -6.94 -14.89 -15.08
N ASP A 189 -6.25 -14.46 -14.02
CA ASP A 189 -5.08 -13.59 -14.12
C ASP A 189 -3.80 -14.33 -13.74
N LEU A 190 -2.73 -14.11 -14.50
CA LEU A 190 -1.36 -14.49 -14.12
C LEU A 190 -0.68 -13.29 -13.47
N ASP A 191 -1.27 -12.78 -12.38
CA ASP A 191 -0.77 -11.60 -11.69
C ASP A 191 0.46 -11.93 -10.82
N MET A 192 1.60 -12.12 -11.48
CA MET A 192 2.88 -12.42 -10.83
C MET A 192 4.04 -11.69 -11.51
N ALA A 193 5.06 -11.36 -10.73
CA ALA A 193 6.37 -10.95 -11.19
C ALA A 193 7.44 -11.50 -10.24
N ILE A 194 8.64 -11.71 -10.78
CA ILE A 194 9.79 -12.17 -10.00
C ILE A 194 10.91 -11.15 -10.16
N VAL A 195 11.42 -10.70 -9.03
CA VAL A 195 12.62 -9.88 -8.93
C VAL A 195 13.69 -10.63 -8.16
N ARG A 196 14.92 -10.13 -8.16
CA ARG A 196 16.01 -10.65 -7.35
C ARG A 196 16.65 -9.54 -6.54
N VAL A 197 16.91 -9.80 -5.26
CA VAL A 197 17.67 -8.91 -4.39
C VAL A 197 19.17 -9.22 -4.46
N TYR A 198 19.98 -8.16 -4.45
CA TYR A 198 21.43 -8.24 -4.52
C TYR A 198 22.09 -7.56 -3.32
N GLU A 199 23.25 -8.08 -2.94
CA GLU A 199 24.17 -7.46 -1.99
C GLU A 199 25.57 -7.45 -2.59
N ASN A 200 26.21 -6.28 -2.63
CA ASN A 200 27.55 -6.11 -3.19
C ASN A 200 27.66 -6.64 -4.65
N ASN A 201 26.65 -6.35 -5.48
CA ASN A 201 26.54 -6.81 -6.87
C ASN A 201 26.52 -8.34 -7.05
N LYS A 202 26.16 -9.11 -6.01
CA LYS A 202 25.91 -10.55 -6.10
C LYS A 202 24.50 -10.87 -5.61
N PRO A 203 23.84 -11.91 -6.14
CA PRO A 203 22.58 -12.41 -5.59
C PRO A 203 22.68 -12.55 -4.07
N ALA A 204 21.73 -11.96 -3.34
CA ALA A 204 21.75 -12.02 -1.90
C ALA A 204 21.53 -13.46 -1.44
N LYS A 205 22.24 -13.87 -0.38
CA LYS A 205 22.04 -15.19 0.24
C LYS A 205 20.88 -15.10 1.21
N ILE A 206 19.85 -15.89 0.96
CA ILE A 206 18.63 -15.91 1.76
C ILE A 206 18.55 -17.22 2.53
N GLU A 207 18.43 -17.11 3.86
CA GLU A 207 18.29 -18.26 4.75
C GLU A 207 16.84 -18.76 4.84
N HIS A 208 15.89 -17.84 4.92
CA HIS A 208 14.46 -18.14 4.97
C HIS A 208 13.81 -17.78 3.64
N PHE A 209 13.42 -18.80 2.88
CA PHE A 209 12.65 -18.68 1.65
C PHE A 209 11.61 -19.80 1.59
N LEU A 210 10.48 -19.53 0.94
CA LEU A 210 9.40 -20.49 0.84
C LEU A 210 9.74 -21.58 -0.18
N THR A 211 9.50 -22.83 0.20
CA THR A 211 9.46 -23.95 -0.74
C THR A 211 8.15 -23.92 -1.52
N TRP A 212 8.15 -24.52 -2.70
CA TRP A 212 6.99 -24.53 -3.58
C TRP A 212 6.17 -25.81 -3.38
N SER A 213 4.85 -25.69 -3.18
CA SER A 213 3.98 -26.86 -3.09
C SER A 213 3.80 -27.52 -4.46
N ALA A 214 4.03 -28.83 -4.56
CA ALA A 214 3.80 -29.59 -5.78
C ALA A 214 2.31 -29.72 -6.14
N GLU A 215 1.44 -29.68 -5.13
CA GLU A 215 0.00 -29.91 -5.28
C GLU A 215 -0.82 -28.60 -5.28
N GLY A 216 -0.20 -27.50 -4.84
CA GLY A 216 -0.86 -26.21 -4.65
C GLY A 216 -1.92 -26.24 -3.56
N ALA A 217 -2.89 -25.33 -3.65
CA ALA A 217 -3.96 -25.18 -2.65
C ALA A 217 -5.11 -26.16 -2.97
N LYS A 218 -5.73 -26.73 -1.94
CA LYS A 218 -6.89 -27.64 -2.10
C LYS A 218 -8.16 -27.04 -1.51
N GLU A 219 -9.32 -27.40 -2.06
CA GLU A 219 -10.60 -26.98 -1.48
C GLU A 219 -10.74 -27.47 -0.03
N ASN A 220 -11.25 -26.58 0.83
CA ASN A 220 -11.36 -26.70 2.28
C ASN A 220 -10.02 -26.81 3.03
N GLU A 221 -8.88 -26.57 2.38
CA GLU A 221 -7.58 -26.52 3.05
C GLU A 221 -7.42 -25.23 3.85
N LEU A 222 -6.89 -25.35 5.08
CA LEU A 222 -6.41 -24.21 5.85
C LEU A 222 -5.17 -23.61 5.19
N VAL A 223 -5.26 -22.34 4.84
CA VAL A 223 -4.15 -21.55 4.28
C VAL A 223 -3.88 -20.30 5.10
N PHE A 224 -2.65 -19.80 5.01
CA PHE A 224 -2.19 -18.59 5.68
C PHE A 224 -1.70 -17.58 4.65
N VAL A 225 -2.02 -16.31 4.88
CA VAL A 225 -1.54 -15.18 4.08
C VAL A 225 -0.60 -14.35 4.95
N SER A 226 0.66 -14.28 4.57
CA SER A 226 1.66 -13.45 5.25
C SER A 226 1.95 -12.20 4.43
N GLY A 227 1.45 -11.05 4.87
CA GLY A 227 1.38 -9.85 4.03
C GLY A 227 1.43 -8.54 4.79
N HIS A 228 1.51 -7.44 4.05
CA HIS A 228 1.59 -6.07 4.55
C HIS A 228 0.29 -5.33 4.22
N PRO A 229 -0.85 -5.64 4.90
CA PRO A 229 -2.08 -4.87 4.69
C PRO A 229 -1.82 -3.40 4.98
N GLY A 230 -2.21 -2.52 4.05
CA GLY A 230 -1.96 -1.08 4.10
C GLY A 230 -2.63 -0.41 5.30
N SER A 231 -3.96 -0.26 5.26
CA SER A 231 -4.73 0.30 6.38
C SER A 231 -6.11 -0.32 6.51
N THR A 232 -6.59 -0.35 7.76
CA THR A 232 -7.99 -0.60 8.10
C THR A 232 -8.47 0.43 9.13
N GLU A 233 -9.78 0.51 9.30
CA GLU A 233 -10.46 1.45 10.18
C GLU A 233 -11.47 0.72 11.08
N ARG A 234 -11.21 -0.54 11.44
CA ARG A 234 -12.09 -1.40 12.24
C ARG A 234 -12.24 -0.88 13.67
N LEU A 235 -11.21 -0.22 14.20
CA LEU A 235 -11.23 0.38 15.54
C LEU A 235 -11.83 1.80 15.57
N ASN A 236 -12.16 2.40 14.42
CA ASN A 236 -12.75 3.75 14.38
C ASN A 236 -14.09 3.79 15.13
N THR A 237 -14.43 4.92 15.74
CA THR A 237 -15.75 5.14 16.35
C THR A 237 -16.84 5.35 15.28
N VAL A 238 -18.11 5.27 15.68
CA VAL A 238 -19.25 5.63 14.82
C VAL A 238 -19.08 7.02 14.21
N ALA A 239 -18.71 8.02 15.02
CA ALA A 239 -18.50 9.39 14.53
C ALA A 239 -17.41 9.49 13.46
N SER A 240 -16.33 8.71 13.58
CA SER A 240 -15.27 8.66 12.57
C SER A 240 -15.70 7.96 11.28
N LEU A 241 -16.50 6.89 11.37
CA LEU A 241 -17.07 6.23 10.20
C LEU A 241 -18.13 7.09 9.50
N GLU A 242 -18.96 7.82 10.25
CA GLU A 242 -19.94 8.76 9.69
C GLU A 242 -19.25 9.93 8.99
N PHE A 243 -18.20 10.52 9.60
CA PHE A 243 -17.38 11.52 8.92
C PHE A 243 -16.81 11.01 7.59
N ARG A 244 -16.36 9.75 7.56
CA ARG A 244 -15.83 9.12 6.34
C ARG A 244 -16.89 8.99 5.26
N ARG A 245 -18.05 8.44 5.62
CA ARG A 245 -19.19 8.23 4.74
C ARG A 245 -19.71 9.55 4.16
N ASP A 246 -19.81 10.58 4.99
CA ASP A 246 -20.55 11.80 4.66
C ASP A 246 -19.67 12.89 4.05
N TYR A 247 -18.37 12.89 4.33
CA TYR A 247 -17.45 13.95 3.88
C TYR A 247 -16.21 13.42 3.18
N LEU A 248 -15.44 12.54 3.83
CA LEU A 248 -14.11 12.17 3.31
C LEU A 248 -14.18 11.37 2.00
N LEU A 249 -14.93 10.26 1.99
CA LEU A 249 -14.98 9.38 0.82
C LEU A 249 -15.65 10.06 -0.38
N PRO A 250 -16.78 10.80 -0.23
CA PRO A 250 -17.33 11.58 -1.33
C PRO A 250 -16.32 12.56 -1.94
N PHE A 251 -15.60 13.31 -1.09
CA PHE A 251 -14.58 14.26 -1.55
C PHE A 251 -13.44 13.55 -2.32
N ARG A 252 -12.92 12.43 -1.79
CA ARG A 252 -11.86 11.67 -2.46
C ARG A 252 -12.31 11.06 -3.79
N LEU A 253 -13.54 10.55 -3.85
CA LEU A 253 -14.11 10.00 -5.08
C LEU A 253 -14.24 11.06 -6.16
N GLU A 254 -14.64 12.28 -5.80
CA GLU A 254 -14.70 13.38 -6.76
C GLU A 254 -13.32 13.70 -7.36
N LEU A 255 -12.27 13.76 -6.52
CA LEU A 255 -10.90 14.00 -7.00
C LEU A 255 -10.40 12.88 -7.92
N LEU A 256 -10.74 11.63 -7.61
CA LEU A 256 -10.38 10.47 -8.43
C LEU A 256 -11.12 10.47 -9.77
N GLN A 257 -12.41 10.79 -9.79
CA GLN A 257 -13.19 10.90 -11.03
C GLN A 257 -12.64 11.98 -11.96
N ARG A 258 -12.22 13.13 -11.41
CA ARG A 258 -11.56 14.19 -12.19
C ARG A 258 -10.21 13.72 -12.75
N SER A 259 -9.39 13.10 -11.91
CA SER A 259 -8.10 12.54 -12.33
C SER A 259 -8.26 11.47 -13.43
N GLU A 260 -9.22 10.56 -13.27
CA GLU A 260 -9.53 9.51 -14.24
C GLU A 260 -9.96 10.11 -15.58
N ALA A 261 -10.85 11.11 -15.57
CA ALA A 261 -11.29 11.78 -16.79
C ALA A 261 -10.12 12.44 -17.53
N ALA A 262 -9.21 13.13 -16.83
CA ALA A 262 -8.02 13.73 -17.43
C ALA A 262 -7.08 12.65 -18.01
N LEU A 263 -6.79 11.59 -17.25
CA LEU A 263 -5.92 10.52 -17.70
C LEU A 263 -6.48 9.78 -18.92
N LEU A 264 -7.79 9.51 -18.94
CA LEU A 264 -8.46 8.90 -20.08
C LEU A 264 -8.36 9.75 -21.36
N GLU A 265 -8.34 11.09 -21.25
CA GLU A 265 -8.10 11.97 -22.40
C GLU A 265 -6.63 12.02 -22.80
N TYR A 266 -5.70 11.88 -21.86
CA TYR A 266 -4.27 11.84 -22.16
C TYR A 266 -3.86 10.55 -22.89
N VAL A 267 -4.28 9.39 -22.39
CA VAL A 267 -3.90 8.08 -22.96
C VAL A 267 -4.45 7.87 -24.39
N LYS A 268 -5.50 8.61 -24.79
CA LYS A 268 -6.04 8.55 -26.16
C LYS A 268 -5.19 9.27 -27.21
N ARG A 269 -4.21 10.09 -26.79
CA ARG A 269 -3.45 10.95 -27.71
C ARG A 269 -2.50 10.18 -28.62
N SER A 270 -1.76 9.23 -28.06
CA SER A 270 -0.95 8.28 -28.83
C SER A 270 -0.54 7.09 -27.95
N LYS A 271 0.12 6.10 -28.56
CA LYS A 271 0.68 4.95 -27.84
C LYS A 271 1.72 5.35 -26.79
N GLU A 272 2.49 6.40 -27.05
CA GLU A 272 3.52 6.86 -26.11
C GLU A 272 2.90 7.54 -24.89
N GLU A 273 1.91 8.41 -25.06
CA GLU A 273 1.15 9.01 -23.95
C GLU A 273 0.39 7.94 -23.15
N ALA A 274 -0.15 6.91 -23.81
CA ALA A 274 -0.73 5.76 -23.12
C ALA A 274 0.30 5.07 -22.23
N ARG A 275 1.48 4.75 -22.77
CA ARG A 275 2.59 4.10 -22.04
C ARG A 275 3.04 4.94 -20.83
N GLN A 276 3.10 6.26 -20.97
CA GLN A 276 3.58 7.18 -19.92
C GLN A 276 2.58 7.39 -18.77
N ALA A 277 1.29 7.16 -19.00
CA ALA A 277 0.22 7.44 -18.02
C ALA A 277 -0.53 6.18 -17.56
N GLN A 278 -0.18 5.00 -18.09
CA GLN A 278 -0.87 3.73 -17.81
C GLN A 278 -0.86 3.40 -16.31
N GLY A 279 0.28 3.52 -15.62
CA GLY A 279 0.40 3.24 -14.20
C GLY A 279 -0.46 4.16 -13.34
N GLU A 280 -0.45 5.47 -13.62
CA GLU A 280 -1.28 6.44 -12.90
C GLU A 280 -2.77 6.21 -13.15
N LEU A 281 -3.18 5.92 -14.40
CA LEU A 281 -4.57 5.58 -14.73
C LEU A 281 -5.03 4.34 -13.97
N PHE A 282 -4.25 3.27 -13.98
CA PHE A 282 -4.53 2.05 -13.23
C PHE A 282 -4.69 2.34 -11.73
N GLY A 283 -3.77 3.09 -11.13
CA GLY A 283 -3.81 3.45 -9.71
C GLY A 283 -5.07 4.26 -9.33
N VAL A 284 -5.46 5.20 -10.20
CA VAL A 284 -6.69 6.01 -10.02
C VAL A 284 -7.95 5.15 -10.14
N GLN A 285 -8.05 4.29 -11.15
CA GLN A 285 -9.22 3.42 -11.36
C GLN A 285 -9.39 2.43 -10.21
N ASN A 286 -8.29 1.78 -9.80
CA ASN A 286 -8.27 0.88 -8.66
C ASN A 286 -8.72 1.59 -7.38
N SER A 287 -8.15 2.77 -7.09
CA SER A 287 -8.53 3.58 -5.92
C SER A 287 -10.01 3.99 -5.96
N ARG A 288 -10.53 4.34 -7.14
CA ARG A 288 -11.94 4.70 -7.29
C ARG A 288 -12.83 3.52 -6.93
N LYS A 289 -12.59 2.32 -7.47
CA LYS A 289 -13.38 1.13 -7.16
C LYS A 289 -13.36 0.80 -5.68
N VAL A 290 -12.18 0.82 -5.06
CA VAL A 290 -12.03 0.59 -3.61
C VAL A 290 -12.88 1.58 -2.82
N TYR A 291 -12.81 2.88 -3.12
CA TYR A 291 -13.56 3.89 -2.36
C TYR A 291 -15.06 3.89 -2.66
N VAL A 292 -15.49 3.48 -3.85
CA VAL A 292 -16.92 3.25 -4.15
C VAL A 292 -17.43 2.12 -3.26
N GLY A 293 -16.80 0.93 -3.28
CA GLY A 293 -17.25 -0.20 -2.48
C GLY A 293 -17.20 0.07 -0.97
N ARG A 294 -16.16 0.76 -0.50
CA ARG A 294 -16.09 1.24 0.90
C ARG A 294 -17.25 2.18 1.25
N LEU A 295 -17.56 3.15 0.38
CA LEU A 295 -18.64 4.11 0.62
C LEU A 295 -20.01 3.42 0.62
N GLU A 296 -20.25 2.51 -0.33
CA GLU A 296 -21.49 1.73 -0.39
C GLU A 296 -21.66 0.86 0.85
N GLY A 297 -20.59 0.20 1.32
CA GLY A 297 -20.60 -0.57 2.56
C GLY A 297 -20.98 0.25 3.80
N LEU A 298 -20.59 1.53 3.85
CA LEU A 298 -20.98 2.45 4.93
C LEU A 298 -22.39 3.05 4.75
N ARG A 299 -22.90 3.15 3.52
CA ARG A 299 -24.22 3.73 3.20
C ARG A 299 -25.36 2.73 3.31
N TYR A 300 -25.18 1.56 2.73
CA TYR A 300 -26.26 0.58 2.52
C TYR A 300 -26.03 -0.73 3.29
N GLY A 301 -24.82 -0.97 3.78
CA GLY A 301 -24.48 -2.16 4.55
C GLY A 301 -24.85 -2.08 6.03
N LYS A 302 -24.76 -3.23 6.72
CA LYS A 302 -24.95 -3.34 8.18
C LYS A 302 -23.80 -2.77 9.02
N ILE A 303 -22.68 -2.38 8.40
CA ILE A 303 -21.44 -1.96 9.08
C ILE A 303 -21.69 -0.83 10.10
N ILE A 304 -22.38 0.25 9.71
CA ILE A 304 -22.66 1.36 10.63
C ILE A 304 -23.63 0.93 11.74
N ALA A 305 -24.63 0.12 11.43
CA ALA A 305 -25.60 -0.36 12.41
C ALA A 305 -24.95 -1.29 13.44
N ASP A 306 -24.16 -2.26 12.98
CA ASP A 306 -23.36 -3.17 13.81
C ASP A 306 -22.42 -2.37 14.71
N LYS A 307 -21.76 -1.35 14.15
CA LYS A 307 -20.86 -0.48 14.92
C LYS A 307 -21.60 0.35 15.96
N LYS A 308 -22.77 0.90 15.65
CA LYS A 308 -23.63 1.61 16.63
C LYS A 308 -24.04 0.71 17.78
N SER A 309 -24.45 -0.53 17.47
CA SER A 309 -24.81 -1.51 18.50
C SER A 309 -23.62 -1.86 19.41
N PHE A 310 -22.47 -2.16 18.81
CA PHE A 310 -21.24 -2.45 19.54
C PHE A 310 -20.82 -1.27 20.42
N GLU A 311 -20.74 -0.06 19.84
CA GLU A 311 -20.30 1.14 20.53
C GLU A 311 -21.24 1.52 21.69
N SER A 312 -22.55 1.42 21.51
CA SER A 312 -23.52 1.69 22.58
C SER A 312 -23.32 0.74 23.76
N LYS A 313 -23.22 -0.58 23.51
CA LYS A 313 -23.01 -1.58 24.56
C LYS A 313 -21.69 -1.36 25.30
N LEU A 314 -20.63 -1.06 24.56
CA LEU A 314 -19.31 -0.78 25.13
C LEU A 314 -19.36 0.46 26.03
N ARG A 315 -20.00 1.54 25.57
CA ARG A 315 -20.15 2.77 26.36
C ARG A 315 -20.96 2.53 27.64
N ASP A 316 -22.08 1.80 27.55
CA ASP A 316 -22.90 1.47 28.72
C ASP A 316 -22.10 0.67 29.76
N GLN A 317 -21.25 -0.26 29.33
CA GLN A 317 -20.39 -1.05 30.22
C GLN A 317 -19.26 -0.21 30.83
N VAL A 318 -18.69 0.71 30.05
CA VAL A 318 -17.67 1.66 30.52
C VAL A 318 -18.25 2.57 31.60
N GLU A 319 -19.45 3.11 31.39
CA GLU A 319 -20.11 4.02 32.34
C GLU A 319 -20.49 3.32 33.66
N LYS A 320 -20.84 2.03 33.61
CA LYS A 320 -21.16 1.21 34.80
C LYS A 320 -19.93 0.72 35.57
N SER A 321 -18.73 0.85 35.00
CA SER A 321 -17.49 0.37 35.62
C SER A 321 -16.76 1.51 36.32
N ASP A 322 -16.59 1.43 37.64
CA ASP A 322 -15.82 2.44 38.38
C ASP A 322 -14.38 2.59 37.88
N ARG A 323 -13.80 1.51 37.36
CA ARG A 323 -12.45 1.50 36.78
C ARG A 323 -12.41 2.18 35.41
N LEU A 324 -13.45 2.02 34.59
CA LEU A 324 -13.43 2.46 33.18
C LEU A 324 -14.17 3.76 32.94
N LYS A 325 -15.06 4.22 33.83
CA LYS A 325 -15.94 5.38 33.62
C LYS A 325 -15.21 6.65 33.19
N GLY A 326 -13.94 6.81 33.58
CA GLY A 326 -13.08 7.92 33.15
C GLY A 326 -12.81 7.96 31.64
N TYR A 327 -12.97 6.83 30.93
CA TYR A 327 -12.78 6.72 29.47
C TYR A 327 -14.01 7.14 28.67
N ALA A 328 -15.18 7.36 29.30
CA ALA A 328 -16.41 7.76 28.60
C ALA A 328 -16.25 9.06 27.78
N LYS A 329 -15.33 9.95 28.21
CA LYS A 329 -15.00 11.20 27.50
C LYS A 329 -14.30 11.01 26.15
N ALA A 330 -13.74 9.82 25.87
CA ALA A 330 -12.98 9.57 24.66
C ALA A 330 -13.86 9.68 23.38
N TRP A 331 -15.10 9.20 23.42
CA TRP A 331 -16.02 9.27 22.28
C TRP A 331 -16.36 10.69 21.82
N PRO A 332 -16.83 11.61 22.69
CA PRO A 332 -17.10 12.98 22.28
C PRO A 332 -15.83 13.71 21.82
N GLN A 333 -14.66 13.38 22.37
CA GLN A 333 -13.38 13.93 21.91
C GLN A 333 -13.05 13.51 20.47
N ILE A 334 -13.23 12.23 20.12
CA ILE A 334 -13.10 11.76 18.73
C ILE A 334 -14.11 12.47 17.81
N ALA A 335 -15.37 12.59 18.24
CA ALA A 335 -16.40 13.26 17.44
C ALA A 335 -16.05 14.73 17.18
N GLN A 336 -15.51 15.43 18.19
CA GLN A 336 -15.02 16.80 18.03
C GLN A 336 -13.84 16.88 17.05
N ALA A 337 -12.87 15.97 17.15
CA ALA A 337 -11.74 15.89 16.22
C ALA A 337 -12.21 15.69 14.76
N GLN A 338 -13.20 14.83 14.51
CA GLN A 338 -13.75 14.67 13.15
C GLN A 338 -14.44 15.96 12.65
N ASN A 339 -15.15 16.66 13.52
CA ASN A 339 -15.77 17.95 13.16
C ASN A 339 -14.73 19.02 12.85
N LYS A 340 -13.58 19.01 13.55
CA LYS A 340 -12.44 19.86 13.20
C LYS A 340 -11.84 19.46 11.86
N PHE A 341 -11.61 18.16 11.63
CA PHE A 341 -11.06 17.70 10.36
C PHE A 341 -11.94 18.07 9.18
N ARG A 342 -13.27 17.97 9.32
CA ARG A 342 -14.23 18.42 8.29
C ARG A 342 -13.98 19.86 7.82
N ARG A 343 -13.63 20.77 8.72
CA ARG A 343 -13.44 22.20 8.40
C ARG A 343 -12.18 22.48 7.61
N ILE A 344 -11.14 21.65 7.81
CA ILE A 344 -9.85 21.80 7.12
C ILE A 344 -9.65 20.74 6.02
N LEU A 345 -10.67 19.92 5.74
CA LEU A 345 -10.55 18.75 4.86
C LEU A 345 -10.04 19.12 3.48
N VAL A 346 -10.63 20.17 2.87
CA VAL A 346 -10.29 20.60 1.52
C VAL A 346 -8.86 21.15 1.49
N ASP A 347 -8.52 22.06 2.39
CA ASP A 347 -7.17 22.65 2.50
C ASP A 347 -6.11 21.56 2.74
N TYR A 348 -6.40 20.61 3.64
CA TYR A 348 -5.49 19.51 3.94
C TYR A 348 -5.20 18.67 2.70
N TYR A 349 -6.22 18.32 1.91
CA TYR A 349 -6.00 17.50 0.72
C TYR A 349 -5.40 18.27 -0.44
N MET A 350 -5.87 19.50 -0.70
CA MET A 350 -5.44 20.26 -1.86
C MET A 350 -4.05 20.88 -1.68
N ILE A 351 -3.71 21.30 -0.45
CA ILE A 351 -2.46 22.00 -0.14
C ILE A 351 -1.44 21.04 0.49
N GLU A 352 -1.74 20.48 1.67
CA GLU A 352 -0.75 19.65 2.38
C GLU A 352 -0.53 18.29 1.71
N ARG A 353 -1.58 17.60 1.25
CA ARG A 353 -1.45 16.36 0.48
C ARG A 353 -1.17 16.60 -1.01
N ALA A 354 -1.02 17.85 -1.42
CA ALA A 354 -0.63 18.26 -2.77
C ALA A 354 -1.56 17.76 -3.91
N ASN A 355 -2.83 17.46 -3.64
CA ASN A 355 -3.76 17.07 -4.72
C ASN A 355 -4.03 18.22 -5.71
N GLY A 356 -3.72 19.47 -5.34
CA GLY A 356 -3.75 20.62 -6.24
C GLY A 356 -2.46 20.86 -7.03
N PHE A 357 -1.45 20.00 -6.85
CA PHE A 357 -0.11 20.15 -7.42
C PHE A 357 0.45 18.79 -7.89
N LYS A 358 -0.39 17.94 -8.50
CA LYS A 358 -0.01 16.58 -8.90
C LYS A 358 1.07 16.63 -10.00
N SER A 359 2.32 16.41 -9.60
CA SER A 359 3.50 16.36 -10.45
C SER A 359 4.65 15.74 -9.67
N LYS A 360 5.36 14.79 -10.26
CA LYS A 360 6.56 14.22 -9.64
C LYS A 360 7.62 15.28 -9.41
N LEU A 361 7.74 16.26 -10.32
CA LEU A 361 8.65 17.39 -10.18
C LEU A 361 8.31 18.29 -8.98
N PHE A 362 7.02 18.50 -8.70
CA PHE A 362 6.58 19.23 -7.51
C PHE A 362 6.86 18.43 -6.22
N ASP A 363 6.58 17.13 -6.21
CA ASP A 363 6.84 16.26 -5.04
C ASP A 363 8.34 16.21 -4.69
N ILE A 364 9.21 16.12 -5.71
CA ILE A 364 10.67 16.24 -5.56
C ILE A 364 11.04 17.59 -4.95
N SER A 365 10.47 18.68 -5.48
CA SER A 365 10.79 20.05 -5.04
C SER A 365 10.36 20.29 -3.60
N LYS A 366 9.15 19.87 -3.23
CA LYS A 366 8.63 19.91 -1.86
C LYS A 366 9.52 19.10 -0.91
N THR A 367 9.94 17.91 -1.33
CA THR A 367 10.87 17.08 -0.56
C THR A 367 12.21 17.77 -0.34
N LEU A 368 12.81 18.39 -1.36
CA LEU A 368 14.08 19.12 -1.24
C LEU A 368 13.97 20.31 -0.28
N VAL A 369 12.91 21.10 -0.41
CA VAL A 369 12.64 22.25 0.47
C VAL A 369 12.48 21.79 1.91
N ARG A 370 11.59 20.83 2.17
CA ARG A 370 11.36 20.32 3.53
C ARG A 370 12.61 19.68 4.09
N LEU A 371 13.33 18.90 3.30
CA LEU A 371 14.55 18.25 3.74
C LEU A 371 15.60 19.24 4.24
N ALA A 372 15.81 20.34 3.50
CA ALA A 372 16.77 21.37 3.89
C ALA A 372 16.46 21.94 5.29
N TYR A 373 15.20 22.23 5.57
CA TYR A 373 14.77 22.80 6.85
C TYR A 373 14.62 21.77 7.98
N GLU A 374 14.15 20.56 7.70
CA GLU A 374 14.08 19.48 8.70
C GLU A 374 15.49 19.06 9.16
N ASN A 375 16.49 19.10 8.28
CA ASN A 375 17.88 18.82 8.63
C ASN A 375 18.47 19.81 9.66
N GLN A 376 17.89 21.02 9.80
CA GLN A 376 18.30 21.99 10.83
C GLN A 376 17.74 21.66 12.22
N LYS A 377 16.80 20.72 12.32
CA LYS A 377 16.13 20.35 13.57
C LYS A 377 16.77 19.12 14.19
N PRO A 378 16.74 19.01 15.54
CA PRO A 378 17.01 17.75 16.22
C PRO A 378 16.14 16.62 15.66
N ASN A 379 16.65 15.39 15.59
CA ASN A 379 15.95 14.27 14.94
C ASN A 379 14.56 13.99 15.52
N GLY A 380 14.36 14.20 16.83
CA GLY A 380 13.04 14.06 17.49
C GLY A 380 12.03 15.15 17.15
N GLU A 381 12.47 16.26 16.56
CA GLU A 381 11.61 17.40 16.16
C GLU A 381 11.33 17.43 14.66
N ARG A 382 11.90 16.48 13.91
CA ARG A 382 11.67 16.36 12.47
C ARG A 382 10.31 15.76 12.17
N LEU A 383 9.74 16.19 11.05
CA LEU A 383 8.65 15.46 10.42
C LEU A 383 9.04 13.98 10.22
N PRO A 384 8.12 13.00 10.40
CA PRO A 384 8.45 11.57 10.36
C PRO A 384 9.27 11.13 9.14
N ASP A 385 8.89 11.58 7.94
CA ASP A 385 9.55 11.19 6.68
C ASP A 385 11.01 11.68 6.57
N TYR A 386 11.41 12.67 7.38
CA TYR A 386 12.72 13.33 7.35
C TYR A 386 13.61 12.94 8.53
N ARG A 387 13.17 11.99 9.35
CA ARG A 387 13.98 11.42 10.44
C ARG A 387 15.15 10.62 9.87
N GLU A 388 16.21 10.48 10.68
CA GLU A 388 17.40 9.70 10.35
C GLU A 388 17.05 8.25 9.94
N SER A 389 16.06 7.63 10.59
CA SER A 389 15.58 6.27 10.30
C SER A 389 15.00 6.09 8.90
N ASN A 390 14.42 7.16 8.33
CA ASN A 390 13.81 7.16 7.01
C ASN A 390 14.72 7.73 5.92
N ARG A 391 15.90 8.24 6.29
CA ARG A 391 16.80 8.98 5.39
C ARG A 391 17.14 8.23 4.11
N LYS A 392 17.55 6.96 4.22
CA LYS A 392 17.97 6.15 3.06
C LYS A 392 16.83 5.91 2.07
N ALA A 393 15.64 5.61 2.58
CA ALA A 393 14.45 5.40 1.74
C ALA A 393 14.06 6.70 1.02
N LEU A 394 14.07 7.83 1.75
CA LEU A 394 13.80 9.15 1.19
C LEU A 394 14.81 9.51 0.07
N GLU A 395 16.10 9.26 0.29
CA GLU A 395 17.15 9.52 -0.69
C GLU A 395 17.08 8.61 -1.92
N LEU A 396 16.69 7.35 -1.75
CA LEU A 396 16.48 6.41 -2.86
C LEU A 396 15.42 6.95 -3.83
N GLU A 397 14.27 7.37 -3.31
CA GLU A 397 13.21 7.95 -4.14
C GLU A 397 13.62 9.32 -4.71
N LEU A 398 14.18 10.19 -3.87
CA LEU A 398 14.55 11.54 -4.27
C LEU A 398 15.58 11.53 -5.41
N TYR A 399 16.54 10.62 -5.38
CA TYR A 399 17.60 10.50 -6.38
C TYR A 399 17.31 9.44 -7.45
N SER A 400 16.08 8.94 -7.51
CA SER A 400 15.62 8.03 -8.57
C SER A 400 15.94 8.60 -9.94
N THR A 401 16.54 7.77 -10.78
CA THR A 401 16.82 8.08 -12.19
C THR A 401 15.68 7.64 -13.12
N ALA A 402 14.51 7.29 -12.56
CA ALA A 402 13.34 6.97 -13.33
C ALA A 402 13.00 8.09 -14.32
N PRO A 403 12.54 7.78 -15.55
CA PRO A 403 12.13 8.78 -16.52
C PRO A 403 11.02 9.68 -15.96
N ILE A 404 11.12 10.99 -16.26
CA ILE A 404 10.05 11.96 -16.02
C ILE A 404 9.64 12.51 -17.38
N TYR A 405 8.36 12.41 -17.71
CA TYR A 405 7.82 12.79 -19.02
C TYR A 405 7.24 14.21 -18.97
N PRO A 406 7.92 15.23 -19.53
CA PRO A 406 7.51 16.63 -19.33
C PRO A 406 6.11 16.94 -19.87
N ALA A 407 5.70 16.31 -20.98
CA ALA A 407 4.36 16.50 -21.53
C ALA A 407 3.26 15.96 -20.60
N PHE A 408 3.51 14.85 -19.91
CA PHE A 408 2.61 14.29 -18.91
C PHE A 408 2.57 15.15 -17.66
N GLU A 409 3.74 15.55 -17.15
CA GLU A 409 3.86 16.44 -15.98
C GLU A 409 3.15 17.77 -16.21
N GLU A 410 3.33 18.41 -17.38
CA GLU A 410 2.67 19.67 -17.73
C GLU A 410 1.15 19.50 -17.77
N TYR A 411 0.67 18.41 -18.40
CA TYR A 411 -0.77 18.13 -18.51
C TYR A 411 -1.42 17.87 -17.15
N TYR A 412 -0.84 16.98 -16.35
CA TYR A 412 -1.44 16.56 -15.08
C TYR A 412 -1.33 17.65 -14.00
N LEU A 413 -0.22 18.40 -13.98
CA LEU A 413 -0.08 19.56 -13.11
C LEU A 413 -1.12 20.63 -13.45
N ALA A 414 -1.32 20.95 -14.74
CA ALA A 414 -2.34 21.90 -15.17
C ALA A 414 -3.73 21.49 -14.68
N HIS A 415 -4.11 20.23 -14.86
CA HIS A 415 -5.41 19.71 -14.40
C HIS A 415 -5.55 19.74 -12.87
N SER A 416 -4.49 19.45 -12.13
CA SER A 416 -4.51 19.53 -10.67
C SER A 416 -4.62 20.97 -10.15
N LEU A 417 -3.99 21.94 -10.83
CA LEU A 417 -4.12 23.36 -10.55
C LEU A 417 -5.54 23.89 -10.87
N GLU A 418 -6.17 23.40 -11.94
CA GLU A 418 -7.60 23.67 -12.20
C GLU A 418 -8.48 23.13 -11.06
N THR A 419 -8.17 21.92 -10.58
CA THR A 419 -8.87 21.31 -9.44
C THR A 419 -8.63 22.10 -8.15
N LEU A 420 -7.43 22.66 -7.94
CA LEU A 420 -7.13 23.56 -6.82
C LEU A 420 -8.06 24.78 -6.83
N VAL A 421 -8.23 25.44 -7.98
CA VAL A 421 -9.13 26.59 -8.14
C VAL A 421 -10.57 26.20 -7.89
N ASP A 422 -11.03 25.08 -8.47
CA ASP A 422 -12.40 24.57 -8.30
C ASP A 422 -12.72 24.29 -6.82
N LYS A 423 -11.78 23.68 -6.09
CA LYS A 423 -12.01 23.23 -4.71
C LYS A 423 -11.84 24.31 -3.65
N LEU A 424 -10.86 25.20 -3.80
CA LEU A 424 -10.62 26.28 -2.84
C LEU A 424 -11.36 27.57 -3.20
N GLY A 425 -11.71 27.75 -4.47
CA GLY A 425 -12.26 29.00 -5.01
C GLY A 425 -11.17 29.99 -5.41
N ALA A 426 -11.45 30.80 -6.44
CA ALA A 426 -10.51 31.77 -7.00
C ALA A 426 -10.02 32.84 -5.99
N ASP A 427 -10.82 33.13 -4.95
CA ASP A 427 -10.48 34.11 -3.93
C ASP A 427 -9.60 33.58 -2.80
N HIS A 428 -9.37 32.27 -2.73
CA HIS A 428 -8.56 31.66 -1.69
C HIS A 428 -7.12 32.20 -1.71
N PRO A 429 -6.51 32.54 -0.55
CA PRO A 429 -5.18 33.13 -0.50
C PRO A 429 -4.10 32.31 -1.23
N VAL A 430 -4.12 30.99 -1.08
CA VAL A 430 -3.18 30.09 -1.78
C VAL A 430 -3.41 30.13 -3.29
N VAL A 431 -4.66 30.15 -3.76
CA VAL A 431 -4.96 30.19 -5.20
C VAL A 431 -4.45 31.50 -5.81
N LYS A 432 -4.74 32.65 -5.19
CA LYS A 432 -4.23 33.95 -5.62
C LYS A 432 -2.71 34.01 -5.62
N LYS A 433 -2.08 33.44 -4.58
CA LYS A 433 -0.61 33.40 -4.43
C LYS A 433 0.04 32.56 -5.54
N VAL A 434 -0.52 31.39 -5.84
CA VAL A 434 0.00 30.44 -6.84
C VAL A 434 -0.24 30.91 -8.26
N LEU A 435 -1.48 31.24 -8.62
CA LEU A 435 -1.82 31.57 -10.00
C LEU A 435 -1.47 33.00 -10.38
N GLN A 436 -1.51 33.95 -9.43
CA GLN A 436 -1.33 35.37 -9.70
C GLN A 436 -2.22 35.80 -10.88
N ASN A 437 -1.61 36.23 -12.00
CA ASN A 437 -2.32 36.61 -13.24
C ASN A 437 -2.17 35.58 -14.37
N THR A 438 -1.84 34.33 -14.06
CA THR A 438 -1.64 33.24 -15.02
C THR A 438 -2.79 32.23 -14.96
N THR A 439 -3.00 31.49 -16.05
CA THR A 439 -3.90 30.33 -16.04
C THR A 439 -3.18 29.09 -15.51
N PRO A 440 -3.91 28.08 -14.98
CA PRO A 440 -3.33 26.79 -14.59
C PRO A 440 -2.41 26.16 -15.65
N SER A 441 -2.85 26.14 -16.91
CA SER A 441 -2.06 25.59 -18.03
C SER A 441 -0.79 26.40 -18.31
N GLN A 442 -0.87 27.74 -18.29
CA GLN A 442 0.30 28.59 -18.48
C GLN A 442 1.32 28.40 -17.36
N LEU A 443 0.85 28.33 -16.11
CA LEU A 443 1.71 28.12 -14.95
C LEU A 443 2.38 26.75 -15.01
N ALA A 444 1.63 25.67 -15.24
CA ALA A 444 2.16 24.32 -15.33
C ALA A 444 3.28 24.22 -16.38
N LYS A 445 3.06 24.84 -17.56
CA LYS A 445 4.06 24.91 -18.63
C LYS A 445 5.35 25.59 -18.18
N VAL A 446 5.26 26.77 -17.57
CA VAL A 446 6.44 27.51 -17.09
C VAL A 446 7.20 26.71 -16.03
N LEU A 447 6.50 26.10 -15.09
CA LEU A 447 7.09 25.32 -14.00
C LEU A 447 7.84 24.09 -14.54
N VAL A 448 7.18 23.28 -15.38
CA VAL A 448 7.73 22.01 -15.88
C VAL A 448 8.86 22.25 -16.88
N GLN A 449 8.74 23.25 -17.75
CA GLN A 449 9.76 23.53 -18.76
C GLN A 449 10.98 24.23 -18.15
N GLY A 450 10.78 25.08 -17.15
CA GLY A 450 11.84 25.86 -16.52
C GLY A 450 12.59 25.14 -15.39
N THR A 451 12.10 23.99 -14.92
CA THR A 451 12.73 23.28 -13.80
C THR A 451 13.90 22.39 -14.23
N SER A 452 14.93 22.40 -13.40
CA SER A 452 16.14 21.58 -13.47
C SER A 452 16.08 20.36 -12.55
N VAL A 453 15.08 20.27 -11.66
CA VAL A 453 14.95 19.14 -10.71
C VAL A 453 14.60 17.82 -11.39
N LYS A 454 14.36 17.80 -12.70
CA LYS A 454 14.28 16.56 -13.48
C LYS A 454 15.59 15.77 -13.46
N ASP A 455 16.74 16.45 -13.32
CA ASP A 455 18.06 15.83 -13.23
C ASP A 455 18.39 15.39 -11.79
N PRO A 456 18.62 14.10 -11.52
CA PRO A 456 19.01 13.60 -10.21
C PRO A 456 20.28 14.24 -9.63
N GLU A 457 21.25 14.65 -10.46
CA GLU A 457 22.46 15.34 -9.97
C GLU A 457 22.14 16.73 -9.43
N VAL A 458 21.18 17.42 -10.05
CA VAL A 458 20.70 18.72 -9.53
C VAL A 458 20.01 18.51 -8.19
N ARG A 459 19.18 17.47 -8.04
CA ARG A 459 18.55 17.13 -6.76
C ARG A 459 19.59 16.87 -5.67
N ARG A 460 20.65 16.10 -5.97
CA ARG A 460 21.76 15.85 -5.02
C ARG A 460 22.49 17.13 -4.62
N LYS A 461 22.80 18.00 -5.58
CA LYS A 461 23.45 19.30 -5.31
C LYS A 461 22.59 20.19 -4.42
N ILE A 462 21.28 20.28 -4.69
CA ILE A 462 20.35 21.06 -3.86
C ILE A 462 20.26 20.47 -2.45
N ALA A 463 20.09 19.15 -2.34
CA ALA A 463 20.01 18.47 -1.05
C ALA A 463 21.28 18.65 -0.21
N ALA A 464 22.46 18.56 -0.83
CA ALA A 464 23.75 18.78 -0.17
C ALA A 464 23.97 20.26 0.24
N GLY A 465 23.52 21.21 -0.58
CA GLY A 465 23.61 22.64 -0.29
C GLY A 465 22.60 23.14 0.77
N GLY A 466 21.61 22.32 1.13
CA GLY A 466 20.67 22.59 2.22
C GLY A 466 19.93 23.91 2.09
N VAL A 467 19.72 24.60 3.22
CA VAL A 467 18.94 25.86 3.27
C VAL A 467 19.53 26.94 2.38
N ALA A 468 20.86 27.00 2.26
CA ALA A 468 21.52 27.98 1.39
C ALA A 468 21.13 27.78 -0.07
N ALA A 469 21.16 26.53 -0.56
CA ALA A 469 20.75 26.20 -1.93
C ALA A 469 19.26 26.49 -2.19
N ILE A 470 18.38 26.23 -1.22
CA ILE A 470 16.95 26.56 -1.35
C ILE A 470 16.75 28.08 -1.46
N LYS A 471 17.39 28.86 -0.58
CA LYS A 471 17.25 30.34 -0.58
C LYS A 471 17.82 31.01 -1.82
N SER A 472 18.87 30.44 -2.42
CA SER A 472 19.47 30.96 -3.65
C SER A 472 18.85 30.36 -4.92
N SER A 473 17.88 29.45 -4.79
CA SER A 473 17.30 28.76 -5.94
C SER A 473 16.50 29.73 -6.80
N VAL A 474 16.73 29.66 -8.11
CA VAL A 474 15.91 30.32 -9.14
C VAL A 474 15.06 29.30 -9.91
N ASP A 475 15.08 28.03 -9.49
CA ASP A 475 14.31 26.95 -10.12
C ASP A 475 12.81 27.17 -9.85
N PRO A 476 11.97 27.27 -10.89
CA PRO A 476 10.57 27.65 -10.72
C PRO A 476 9.75 26.64 -9.91
N MET A 477 10.10 25.34 -9.94
CA MET A 477 9.39 24.32 -9.17
C MET A 477 9.80 24.36 -7.69
N ILE A 478 11.07 24.62 -7.39
CA ILE A 478 11.54 24.89 -6.02
C ILE A 478 10.90 26.16 -5.47
N LEU A 479 10.83 27.23 -6.26
CA LEU A 479 10.19 28.47 -5.86
C LEU A 479 8.69 28.26 -5.54
N LEU A 480 7.98 27.48 -6.35
CA LEU A 480 6.59 27.11 -6.04
C LEU A 480 6.49 26.32 -4.73
N ALA A 481 7.37 25.34 -4.52
CA ALA A 481 7.39 24.56 -3.28
C ALA A 481 7.65 25.45 -2.04
N VAL A 482 8.60 26.38 -2.13
CA VAL A 482 8.85 27.38 -1.07
C VAL A 482 7.64 28.28 -0.85
N LEU A 483 6.99 28.73 -1.93
CA LEU A 483 5.85 29.66 -1.88
C LEU A 483 4.67 29.11 -1.07
N ILE A 484 4.46 27.79 -1.11
CA ILE A 484 3.30 27.11 -0.49
C ILE A 484 3.64 26.35 0.79
N ASP A 485 4.91 26.08 1.11
CA ASP A 485 5.27 25.18 2.22
C ASP A 485 4.80 25.71 3.59
N ASP A 486 4.83 27.03 3.80
CA ASP A 486 4.32 27.63 5.05
C ASP A 486 2.80 27.42 5.21
N ASP A 487 2.02 27.62 4.15
CA ASP A 487 0.57 27.36 4.17
C ASP A 487 0.30 25.87 4.41
N ALA A 488 1.03 25.00 3.71
CA ALA A 488 0.92 23.54 3.84
C ALA A 488 1.25 23.08 5.28
N ARG A 489 2.34 23.59 5.87
CA ARG A 489 2.74 23.30 7.25
C ARG A 489 1.77 23.86 8.28
N ALA A 490 1.16 25.02 8.03
CA ALA A 490 0.11 25.56 8.90
C ALA A 490 -1.09 24.61 8.94
N VAL A 491 -1.54 24.13 7.77
CA VAL A 491 -2.63 23.14 7.69
C VAL A 491 -2.24 21.82 8.35
N LEU A 492 -1.01 21.34 8.13
CA LEU A 492 -0.51 20.13 8.80
C LEU A 492 -0.48 20.30 10.33
N LYS A 493 -0.09 21.48 10.83
CA LYS A 493 -0.09 21.78 12.26
C LYS A 493 -1.52 21.75 12.81
N SER A 494 -2.48 22.39 12.13
CA SER A 494 -3.90 22.32 12.53
C SER A 494 -4.43 20.89 12.53
N TYR A 495 -4.06 20.07 11.54
CA TYR A 495 -4.43 18.66 11.50
C TYR A 495 -3.82 17.88 12.68
N ASN A 496 -2.54 18.08 12.97
CA ASN A 496 -1.88 17.41 14.08
C ASN A 496 -2.44 17.82 15.45
N ASP A 497 -2.67 19.11 15.66
CA ASP A 497 -3.09 19.64 16.96
C ASP A 497 -4.58 19.42 17.22
N GLU A 498 -5.43 19.54 16.21
CA GLU A 498 -6.90 19.49 16.37
C GLU A 498 -7.51 18.13 16.02
N VAL A 499 -6.76 17.24 15.36
CA VAL A 499 -7.24 15.92 14.94
C VAL A 499 -6.37 14.81 15.50
N VAL A 500 -5.10 14.72 15.07
CA VAL A 500 -4.22 13.59 15.44
C VAL A 500 -3.94 13.53 16.94
N GLY A 501 -3.59 14.66 17.57
CA GLY A 501 -3.31 14.72 19.00
C GLY A 501 -4.52 14.28 19.86
N PRO A 502 -5.70 14.88 19.68
CA PRO A 502 -6.92 14.44 20.36
C PRO A 502 -7.29 12.98 20.09
N GLU A 503 -7.09 12.48 18.88
CA GLU A 503 -7.29 11.05 18.55
C GLU A 503 -6.29 10.15 19.28
N GLN A 504 -5.02 10.55 19.33
CA GLN A 504 -3.93 9.81 19.99
C GLN A 504 -4.12 9.73 21.51
N GLU A 505 -4.81 10.68 22.12
CA GLU A 505 -5.19 10.62 23.55
C GLU A 505 -6.44 9.75 23.77
N ALA A 506 -7.44 9.86 22.91
CA ALA A 506 -8.76 9.27 23.12
C ALA A 506 -8.84 7.79 22.69
N TYR A 507 -8.29 7.42 21.53
CA TYR A 507 -8.40 6.04 21.05
C TYR A 507 -7.72 4.99 21.95
N PRO A 508 -6.56 5.24 22.60
CA PRO A 508 -5.98 4.27 23.53
C PRO A 508 -6.91 3.95 24.71
N GLN A 509 -7.73 4.91 25.15
CA GLN A 509 -8.73 4.70 26.21
C GLN A 509 -9.85 3.78 25.72
N ILE A 510 -10.33 3.99 24.48
CA ILE A 510 -11.31 3.10 23.84
C ILE A 510 -10.73 1.69 23.66
N ALA A 511 -9.48 1.57 23.20
CA ALA A 511 -8.81 0.30 23.03
C ALA A 511 -8.65 -0.45 24.37
N GLN A 512 -8.30 0.26 25.46
CA GLN A 512 -8.23 -0.31 26.80
C GLN A 512 -9.60 -0.77 27.32
N ALA A 513 -10.67 -0.01 27.05
CA ALA A 513 -12.03 -0.42 27.37
C ALA A 513 -12.42 -1.70 26.62
N ILE A 514 -12.15 -1.77 25.31
CA ILE A 514 -12.39 -2.97 24.49
C ILE A 514 -11.63 -4.15 25.07
N TYR A 515 -10.33 -4.00 25.36
CA TYR A 515 -9.52 -5.10 25.89
C TYR A 515 -10.01 -5.57 27.27
N ALA A 516 -10.38 -4.63 28.15
CA ALA A 516 -10.88 -4.96 29.49
C ALA A 516 -12.22 -5.71 29.47
N ILE A 517 -13.03 -5.51 28.43
CA ILE A 517 -14.38 -6.08 28.30
C ILE A 517 -14.40 -7.33 27.41
N ASN A 518 -13.66 -7.32 26.30
CA ASN A 518 -13.70 -8.34 25.23
C ASN A 518 -12.42 -9.22 25.16
N GLY A 519 -11.40 -8.93 25.98
CA GLY A 519 -10.15 -9.69 26.02
C GLY A 519 -9.28 -9.52 24.77
N SER A 520 -8.39 -10.49 24.53
CA SER A 520 -7.41 -10.52 23.43
C SER A 520 -7.98 -10.97 22.07
N SER A 521 -9.30 -11.02 21.92
CA SER A 521 -9.97 -11.46 20.68
C SER A 521 -9.85 -10.48 19.51
N VAL A 522 -9.23 -9.31 19.73
CA VAL A 522 -9.14 -8.22 18.76
C VAL A 522 -7.69 -8.04 18.29
N TYR A 523 -7.47 -8.07 16.97
CA TYR A 523 -6.20 -7.69 16.35
C TYR A 523 -6.20 -6.20 15.97
N PRO A 524 -5.02 -5.54 15.90
CA PRO A 524 -4.96 -4.12 15.58
C PRO A 524 -5.31 -3.85 14.12
N ASP A 525 -5.78 -2.64 13.84
CA ASP A 525 -5.91 -2.14 12.47
C ASP A 525 -4.60 -2.34 11.68
N ALA A 526 -4.72 -2.57 10.38
CA ALA A 526 -3.57 -2.67 9.48
C ALA A 526 -2.77 -1.37 9.42
N THR A 527 -1.45 -1.49 9.26
CA THR A 527 -0.48 -0.38 9.33
C THR A 527 0.67 -0.51 8.33
N PHE A 528 0.48 -1.27 7.25
CA PHE A 528 1.52 -1.63 6.27
C PHE A 528 2.75 -2.33 6.88
N THR A 529 2.48 -3.06 7.96
CA THR A 529 3.43 -3.93 8.67
C THR A 529 3.02 -5.37 8.47
N LEU A 530 3.96 -6.31 8.63
CA LEU A 530 3.70 -7.71 8.38
C LEU A 530 2.63 -8.28 9.34
N ARG A 531 1.59 -8.89 8.77
CA ARG A 531 0.50 -9.58 9.46
C ARG A 531 0.34 -11.00 8.93
N LEU A 532 -0.27 -11.84 9.75
CA LEU A 532 -0.74 -13.17 9.36
C LEU A 532 -2.28 -13.18 9.32
N ALA A 533 -2.85 -13.39 8.14
CA ALA A 533 -4.24 -13.79 7.99
C ALA A 533 -4.31 -15.30 7.73
N PHE A 534 -5.46 -15.90 7.97
CA PHE A 534 -5.70 -17.31 7.70
C PHE A 534 -7.16 -17.54 7.34
N GLY A 535 -7.43 -18.61 6.62
CA GLY A 535 -8.76 -18.98 6.17
C GLY A 535 -8.74 -20.33 5.47
N GLU A 536 -9.89 -20.72 4.92
CA GLU A 536 -10.04 -21.94 4.14
C GLU A 536 -10.21 -21.56 2.67
N VAL A 537 -9.62 -22.36 1.77
CA VAL A 537 -9.89 -22.28 0.33
C VAL A 537 -11.33 -22.72 0.10
N LYS A 538 -12.22 -21.79 -0.22
CA LYS A 538 -13.67 -22.06 -0.15
C LYS A 538 -14.46 -21.16 -1.09
N GLY A 539 -15.32 -21.79 -1.89
CA GLY A 539 -16.30 -21.10 -2.71
C GLY A 539 -17.34 -20.36 -1.88
N TYR A 540 -18.32 -19.75 -2.54
CA TYR A 540 -19.39 -19.01 -1.88
C TYR A 540 -20.66 -19.03 -2.72
N GLN A 541 -21.79 -18.67 -2.10
CA GLN A 541 -23.04 -18.50 -2.84
C GLN A 541 -23.23 -17.04 -3.24
N GLN A 542 -23.64 -16.82 -4.47
CA GLN A 542 -24.01 -15.50 -4.98
C GLN A 542 -25.24 -15.65 -5.86
N ASP A 543 -26.28 -14.86 -5.59
CA ASP A 543 -27.53 -14.82 -6.38
C ASP A 543 -28.19 -16.20 -6.58
N GLY A 544 -28.04 -17.10 -5.59
CA GLY A 544 -28.58 -18.47 -5.63
C GLY A 544 -27.68 -19.50 -6.33
N GLU A 545 -26.55 -19.07 -6.89
CA GLU A 545 -25.58 -19.93 -7.56
C GLU A 545 -24.37 -20.23 -6.66
N GLN A 546 -23.84 -21.45 -6.76
CA GLN A 546 -22.60 -21.84 -6.10
C GLN A 546 -21.41 -21.43 -6.96
N ILE A 547 -20.62 -20.49 -6.46
CA ILE A 547 -19.37 -20.05 -7.07
C ILE A 547 -18.23 -20.98 -6.57
N PRO A 548 -17.46 -21.61 -7.47
CA PRO A 548 -16.43 -22.58 -7.08
C PRO A 548 -15.22 -21.91 -6.42
N SER A 549 -14.47 -22.67 -5.61
CA SER A 549 -13.27 -22.16 -4.94
C SER A 549 -12.09 -21.91 -5.90
N MET A 550 -12.12 -22.46 -7.12
CA MET A 550 -11.01 -22.39 -8.08
C MET A 550 -11.51 -22.19 -9.51
N THR A 551 -10.70 -21.49 -10.30
CA THR A 551 -10.77 -21.45 -11.76
C THR A 551 -9.67 -22.30 -12.38
N THR A 552 -9.73 -22.57 -13.69
CA THR A 552 -8.74 -23.35 -14.43
C THR A 552 -8.13 -22.55 -15.57
N MET A 553 -6.99 -23.01 -16.10
CA MET A 553 -6.40 -22.40 -17.29
C MET A 553 -7.32 -22.48 -18.53
N ALA A 554 -8.15 -23.53 -18.64
CA ALA A 554 -9.21 -23.61 -19.66
C ALA A 554 -10.15 -22.41 -19.60
N GLY A 555 -10.55 -22.02 -18.39
CA GLY A 555 -11.47 -20.92 -18.16
C GLY A 555 -10.96 -19.57 -18.68
N ALA A 556 -9.64 -19.34 -18.75
CA ALA A 556 -9.08 -18.13 -19.36
C ALA A 556 -9.42 -18.04 -20.87
N PHE A 557 -9.27 -19.16 -21.60
CA PHE A 557 -9.60 -19.23 -23.03
C PHE A 557 -11.12 -19.17 -23.28
N GLU A 558 -11.90 -19.79 -22.40
CA GLU A 558 -13.37 -19.73 -22.44
C GLU A 558 -13.86 -18.30 -22.20
N HIS A 559 -13.24 -17.58 -21.25
CA HIS A 559 -13.56 -16.20 -20.93
C HIS A 559 -13.20 -15.26 -22.08
N GLU A 560 -12.05 -15.43 -22.74
CA GLU A 560 -11.71 -14.71 -23.99
C GLU A 560 -12.78 -14.94 -25.06
N THR A 561 -13.19 -16.20 -25.27
CA THR A 561 -14.19 -16.57 -26.28
C THR A 561 -15.55 -15.96 -25.99
N LYS A 562 -15.99 -16.00 -24.73
CA LYS A 562 -17.25 -15.39 -24.25
C LYS A 562 -17.29 -13.88 -24.52
N HIS A 563 -16.13 -13.22 -24.43
CA HIS A 563 -15.97 -11.78 -24.67
C HIS A 563 -15.46 -11.46 -26.08
N LYS A 564 -15.56 -12.40 -27.03
CA LYS A 564 -15.27 -12.18 -28.46
C LYS A 564 -13.84 -11.70 -28.74
N SER A 565 -12.89 -12.00 -27.84
CA SER A 565 -11.49 -11.58 -27.95
C SER A 565 -11.30 -10.05 -28.11
N GLU A 566 -12.19 -9.26 -27.53
CA GLU A 566 -12.08 -7.80 -27.44
C GLU A 566 -11.30 -7.41 -26.18
N GLU A 567 -10.51 -6.34 -26.24
CA GLU A 567 -9.85 -5.79 -25.05
C GLU A 567 -10.90 -5.39 -24.00
N PRO A 568 -10.70 -5.65 -22.69
CA PRO A 568 -9.48 -6.20 -22.06
C PRO A 568 -9.46 -7.74 -21.92
N TYR A 569 -10.30 -8.48 -22.65
CA TYR A 569 -10.45 -9.93 -22.57
C TYR A 569 -9.70 -10.68 -23.67
N ARG A 570 -8.59 -10.12 -24.15
CA ARG A 570 -7.75 -10.75 -25.17
C ARG A 570 -6.52 -11.37 -24.54
N LEU A 571 -6.38 -12.69 -24.70
CA LEU A 571 -5.17 -13.39 -24.27
C LEU A 571 -3.99 -13.02 -25.18
N PRO A 572 -2.77 -12.90 -24.62
CA PRO A 572 -1.58 -12.63 -25.41
C PRO A 572 -1.26 -13.80 -26.36
N GLU A 573 -0.50 -13.49 -27.40
CA GLU A 573 -0.16 -14.45 -28.46
C GLU A 573 0.69 -15.62 -27.92
N SER A 574 1.48 -15.38 -26.86
CA SER A 574 2.23 -16.43 -26.14
C SER A 574 1.31 -17.52 -25.58
N TRP A 575 0.16 -17.14 -25.01
CA TRP A 575 -0.84 -18.06 -24.48
C TRP A 575 -1.54 -18.83 -25.59
N LYS A 576 -1.93 -18.14 -26.67
CA LYS A 576 -2.59 -18.76 -27.85
C LYS A 576 -1.72 -19.83 -28.48
N ASN A 577 -0.44 -19.54 -28.69
CA ASN A 577 0.53 -20.48 -29.27
C ASN A 577 0.91 -21.64 -28.34
N SER A 578 0.59 -21.54 -27.05
CA SER A 578 0.95 -22.55 -26.05
C SER A 578 -0.23 -23.41 -25.63
N ARG A 579 -1.47 -23.11 -26.07
CA ARG A 579 -2.70 -23.79 -25.64
C ARG A 579 -2.60 -25.32 -25.67
N ASP A 580 -2.08 -25.89 -26.76
CA ASP A 580 -1.99 -27.35 -26.93
C ASP A 580 -0.90 -28.01 -26.06
N LYS A 581 -0.04 -27.21 -25.43
CA LYS A 581 1.01 -27.66 -24.50
C LYS A 581 0.57 -27.59 -23.03
N LEU A 582 -0.54 -26.93 -22.75
CA LEU A 582 -1.05 -26.69 -21.40
C LEU A 582 -1.90 -27.85 -20.91
N ALA A 583 -1.69 -28.24 -19.65
CA ALA A 583 -2.71 -28.97 -18.91
C ALA A 583 -3.87 -28.02 -18.58
N LEU A 584 -4.88 -27.95 -19.46
CA LEU A 584 -6.00 -27.00 -19.35
C LEU A 584 -6.83 -27.14 -18.05
N SER A 585 -6.79 -28.30 -17.40
CA SER A 585 -7.43 -28.54 -16.11
C SER A 585 -6.64 -27.97 -14.91
N THR A 586 -5.43 -27.44 -15.12
CA THR A 586 -4.60 -26.86 -14.06
C THR A 586 -5.35 -25.72 -13.36
N PRO A 587 -5.48 -25.75 -12.02
CA PRO A 587 -6.04 -24.63 -11.27
C PRO A 587 -5.25 -23.35 -11.51
N PHE A 588 -5.95 -22.25 -11.77
CA PHE A 588 -5.33 -21.00 -12.20
C PHE A 588 -5.47 -19.88 -11.17
N ASN A 589 -6.68 -19.52 -10.76
CA ASN A 589 -6.91 -18.67 -9.60
C ASN A 589 -7.79 -19.40 -8.59
N PHE A 590 -7.77 -18.95 -7.34
CA PHE A 590 -8.62 -19.49 -6.29
C PHE A 590 -9.02 -18.43 -5.27
N VAL A 591 -10.08 -18.74 -4.52
CA VAL A 591 -10.58 -17.90 -3.43
C VAL A 591 -10.41 -18.56 -2.08
N SER A 592 -10.13 -17.74 -1.06
CA SER A 592 -10.12 -18.19 0.33
C SER A 592 -10.80 -17.19 1.26
N THR A 593 -11.17 -17.65 2.45
CA THR A 593 -11.75 -16.78 3.49
C THR A 593 -10.71 -15.92 4.22
N ALA A 594 -9.45 -15.91 3.80
CA ALA A 594 -8.42 -15.10 4.44
C ALA A 594 -8.77 -13.60 4.44
N ASP A 595 -8.56 -12.98 5.59
CA ASP A 595 -8.82 -11.57 5.86
C ASP A 595 -7.72 -10.66 5.29
N ILE A 596 -7.93 -10.13 4.08
CA ILE A 596 -7.01 -9.22 3.39
C ILE A 596 -7.61 -7.83 3.14
N VAL A 597 -6.75 -6.86 2.87
CA VAL A 597 -7.08 -5.56 2.25
C VAL A 597 -5.91 -5.14 1.34
N GLY A 598 -6.06 -4.04 0.60
CA GLY A 598 -4.98 -3.45 -0.19
C GLY A 598 -3.66 -3.36 0.57
N GLY A 599 -2.55 -3.63 -0.11
CA GLY A 599 -1.22 -3.89 0.48
C GLY A 599 -0.87 -5.37 0.64
N ASN A 600 -1.88 -6.26 0.74
CA ASN A 600 -1.64 -7.72 0.67
C ASN A 600 -1.36 -8.22 -0.74
N SER A 601 -1.53 -7.42 -1.79
CA SER A 601 -1.10 -7.79 -3.13
C SER A 601 0.34 -8.28 -3.12
N GLY A 602 0.58 -9.48 -3.64
CA GLY A 602 1.86 -10.17 -3.69
C GLY A 602 2.18 -10.99 -2.45
N SER A 603 1.27 -11.04 -1.47
CA SER A 603 1.48 -11.86 -0.27
C SER A 603 1.50 -13.34 -0.62
N PRO A 604 2.47 -14.13 -0.13
CA PRO A 604 2.41 -15.57 -0.24
C PRO A 604 1.19 -16.13 0.49
N VAL A 605 0.53 -17.08 -0.16
CA VAL A 605 -0.40 -18.01 0.47
C VAL A 605 0.37 -19.29 0.77
N VAL A 606 0.43 -19.71 2.04
CA VAL A 606 1.14 -20.93 2.46
C VAL A 606 0.21 -21.93 3.12
N ASN A 607 0.50 -23.22 2.95
CA ASN A 607 -0.20 -24.30 3.64
C ASN A 607 0.34 -24.53 5.08
N ARG A 608 -0.16 -25.57 5.76
CA ARG A 608 0.28 -25.94 7.11
C ARG A 608 1.77 -26.29 7.19
N ALA A 609 2.36 -26.78 6.11
CA ALA A 609 3.79 -27.10 6.02
C ALA A 609 4.66 -25.85 5.79
N GLY A 610 4.05 -24.68 5.53
CA GLY A 610 4.77 -23.46 5.17
C GLY A 610 5.18 -23.40 3.70
N GLU A 611 4.66 -24.29 2.85
CA GLU A 611 4.93 -24.30 1.41
C GLU A 611 4.02 -23.29 0.70
N LEU A 612 4.57 -22.61 -0.30
CA LEU A 612 3.83 -21.68 -1.14
C LEU A 612 2.80 -22.42 -2.01
N VAL A 613 1.52 -22.09 -1.81
CA VAL A 613 0.38 -22.65 -2.57
C VAL A 613 -0.30 -21.62 -3.45
N GLY A 614 -0.04 -20.32 -3.26
CA GLY A 614 -0.62 -19.26 -4.07
C GLY A 614 -0.05 -17.88 -3.78
N LEU A 615 -0.56 -16.89 -4.50
CA LEU A 615 -0.12 -15.49 -4.44
C LEU A 615 -1.34 -14.58 -4.44
N ILE A 616 -1.59 -13.86 -3.34
CA ILE A 616 -2.72 -12.92 -3.24
C ILE A 616 -2.55 -11.82 -4.28
N PHE A 617 -3.63 -11.47 -4.98
CA PHE A 617 -3.62 -10.32 -5.90
C PHE A 617 -4.86 -9.44 -5.83
N ASP A 618 -5.99 -9.97 -5.34
CA ASP A 618 -7.23 -9.22 -5.28
C ASP A 618 -8.16 -9.76 -4.17
N GLY A 619 -9.33 -9.14 -3.99
CA GLY A 619 -10.47 -9.68 -3.29
C GLY A 619 -11.74 -9.48 -4.12
N ASN A 620 -12.79 -10.27 -3.91
CA ASN A 620 -14.04 -10.03 -4.65
C ASN A 620 -14.77 -8.78 -4.13
N ILE A 621 -15.81 -8.32 -4.83
CA ILE A 621 -16.41 -7.00 -4.61
C ILE A 621 -16.95 -6.83 -3.19
N GLN A 622 -17.48 -7.92 -2.62
CA GLN A 622 -17.99 -7.96 -1.25
C GLN A 622 -16.86 -7.76 -0.21
N SER A 623 -15.60 -8.07 -0.56
CA SER A 623 -14.43 -7.87 0.33
C SER A 623 -14.02 -6.40 0.48
N LEU A 624 -14.49 -5.48 -0.35
CA LEU A 624 -14.10 -4.06 -0.26
C LEU A 624 -14.48 -3.42 1.09
N VAL A 625 -15.45 -3.99 1.82
CA VAL A 625 -15.84 -3.56 3.16
C VAL A 625 -14.93 -4.08 4.28
N PHE A 626 -13.97 -4.97 3.98
CA PHE A 626 -13.01 -5.51 4.96
C PHE A 626 -12.20 -4.42 5.66
N SER A 627 -12.09 -3.23 5.07
CA SER A 627 -11.47 -2.09 5.75
C SER A 627 -12.20 -1.66 7.02
N TYR A 628 -13.50 -1.94 7.14
CA TYR A 628 -14.33 -1.57 8.30
C TYR A 628 -14.76 -2.76 9.16
N GLY A 629 -14.92 -3.95 8.57
CA GLY A 629 -15.31 -5.16 9.28
C GLY A 629 -15.13 -6.40 8.41
N TYR A 630 -14.82 -7.53 9.04
CA TYR A 630 -14.58 -8.80 8.35
C TYR A 630 -15.80 -9.71 8.44
N GLU A 631 -16.12 -10.39 7.34
CA GLU A 631 -17.08 -11.49 7.26
C GLU A 631 -16.65 -12.48 6.18
N ASP A 632 -16.97 -13.75 6.34
CA ASP A 632 -16.56 -14.83 5.42
C ASP A 632 -17.74 -15.49 4.70
N VAL A 633 -18.91 -14.83 4.66
CA VAL A 633 -20.10 -15.35 3.98
C VAL A 633 -19.89 -15.35 2.46
N GLN A 634 -19.78 -14.16 1.86
CA GLN A 634 -19.53 -13.98 0.42
C GLN A 634 -18.15 -13.40 0.11
N ALA A 635 -17.63 -12.55 0.99
CA ALA A 635 -16.36 -11.89 0.76
C ALA A 635 -15.20 -12.89 0.78
N ARG A 636 -14.30 -12.76 -0.19
CA ARG A 636 -13.15 -13.65 -0.41
C ARG A 636 -11.91 -12.87 -0.79
N SER A 637 -10.76 -13.39 -0.37
CA SER A 637 -9.47 -13.09 -1.00
C SER A 637 -9.32 -13.90 -2.28
N ILE A 638 -8.62 -13.36 -3.28
CA ILE A 638 -8.36 -14.00 -4.57
C ILE A 638 -6.84 -14.11 -4.75
N SER A 639 -6.39 -15.28 -5.19
CA SER A 639 -4.98 -15.62 -5.37
C SER A 639 -4.72 -16.30 -6.71
N VAL A 640 -3.54 -16.05 -7.27
CA VAL A 640 -3.00 -16.88 -8.35
C VAL A 640 -2.57 -18.20 -7.74
N HIS A 641 -3.00 -19.31 -8.34
CA HIS A 641 -2.67 -20.65 -7.88
C HIS A 641 -1.24 -21.01 -8.27
N SER A 642 -0.49 -21.60 -7.34
CA SER A 642 0.91 -21.99 -7.55
C SER A 642 1.11 -22.94 -8.74
N SER A 643 0.22 -23.90 -8.94
CA SER A 643 0.28 -24.79 -10.13
C SER A 643 0.11 -24.03 -11.44
N GLY A 644 -0.80 -23.05 -11.51
CA GLY A 644 -0.98 -22.20 -12.69
C GLY A 644 0.26 -21.34 -12.99
N MET A 645 0.90 -20.79 -11.95
CA MET A 645 2.17 -20.07 -12.10
C MET A 645 3.27 -20.96 -12.68
N LEU A 646 3.47 -22.18 -12.13
CA LEU A 646 4.48 -23.10 -12.65
C LEU A 646 4.20 -23.58 -14.07
N GLU A 647 2.94 -23.89 -14.38
CA GLU A 647 2.56 -24.34 -15.71
C GLU A 647 2.80 -23.24 -16.74
N ALA A 648 2.44 -21.99 -16.44
CA ALA A 648 2.73 -20.85 -17.30
C ALA A 648 4.25 -20.63 -17.49
N LEU A 649 5.02 -20.62 -16.40
CA LEU A 649 6.49 -20.47 -16.45
C LEU A 649 7.14 -21.54 -17.34
N LYS A 650 6.73 -22.81 -17.20
CA LYS A 650 7.30 -23.93 -17.97
C LYS A 650 6.82 -23.99 -19.42
N LYS A 651 5.51 -23.85 -19.65
CA LYS A 651 4.90 -24.19 -20.95
C LYS A 651 4.70 -22.99 -21.87
N ILE A 652 4.46 -21.82 -21.29
CA ILE A 652 4.22 -20.58 -22.05
C ILE A 652 5.54 -19.83 -22.20
N TYR A 653 6.20 -19.53 -21.09
CA TYR A 653 7.40 -18.68 -21.07
C TYR A 653 8.73 -19.43 -21.14
N GLN A 654 8.71 -20.76 -20.99
CA GLN A 654 9.88 -21.65 -21.14
C GLN A 654 11.07 -21.20 -20.26
N THR A 655 10.79 -20.95 -18.99
CA THR A 655 11.76 -20.41 -18.01
C THR A 655 12.39 -21.50 -17.14
N ASP A 656 12.79 -22.64 -17.73
CA ASP A 656 13.26 -23.83 -16.99
C ASP A 656 14.38 -23.49 -15.98
N GLY A 657 15.36 -22.68 -16.37
CA GLY A 657 16.45 -22.26 -15.48
C GLY A 657 16.01 -21.37 -14.32
N LEU A 658 14.89 -20.64 -14.45
CA LEU A 658 14.28 -19.93 -13.34
C LEU A 658 13.54 -20.89 -12.42
N VAL A 659 12.72 -21.79 -12.99
CA VAL A 659 11.97 -22.81 -12.26
C VAL A 659 12.88 -23.72 -11.43
N GLU A 660 14.08 -24.05 -11.94
CA GLU A 660 15.04 -24.87 -11.21
C GLU A 660 15.56 -24.24 -9.92
N GLN A 661 15.52 -22.91 -9.79
CA GLN A 661 15.93 -22.14 -8.61
C GLN A 661 14.80 -21.97 -7.60
N ILE A 662 13.53 -22.03 -8.03
CA ILE A 662 12.39 -21.79 -7.15
C ILE A 662 12.28 -22.90 -6.10
N GLY A 663 12.14 -22.49 -4.84
CA GLY A 663 12.06 -23.35 -3.67
C GLY A 663 13.38 -24.02 -3.29
N LYS A 664 14.54 -23.53 -3.77
CA LYS A 664 15.87 -24.11 -3.51
C LYS A 664 16.93 -23.09 -3.10
#